data_AF-A0A7C9TMK1-F1
#
_entry.id   AF-A0A7C9TMK1-F1
#
_cell.length_a   1.000
_cell.length_b   1.000
_cell.length_c   1.000
_cell.angle_alpha   90.00
_cell.angle_beta   90.00
_cell.angle_gamma   90.00
#
_symmetry.space_group_name_H-M   'P 1'
#
loop_
_entity.id
_entity.type
_entity.pdbx_description
1 polymer ?
#
loop_
_entity_poly.entity_id
_entity_poly.type
_entity_poly.pdbx_seq_one_letter_code
_entity_poly.pdbx_strand_id
1 'polypeptide(L)'
;MPDPDDEVPAHPQNGPESEPLARPSAPSTGPDGLPPEAGELPDTPSRLQARHVVWLTGLLLILVWLAVAAMILFGQRKVEESALSRADLHAQVLASQVDRQLAAAAGLMRTLAEGLADLSNESGVRLQPLLADIAQREPLMRSLSLLDARQQVRTSTDARTVGRLAPLAACGPLPPPSAAPRLGPLRAGLLLPDLEPPSPRQHEAYGLCLVLALQSPTGVPSGWLVAVLDPRHLLQELDSLIADTGLQVAVLGQDSSLVAGAQPLLPGQGHPELPALQPALPSAPPGGPRTALGQGLHGTEQLSAWRPVPGWSLGVLVEHPLQDVLRESRGTTRSLVLAGLVLSLLVLPTGAALWRSLRRDEDSQRRLRVMRAGARLLEARRRAILEASMDGILTFDAAGTVVDFNPAAELIFGRERTEVIGQPVFHLLPHRARARVMASLSDYLSGRAGGVVNQRVEMDGLDARGRIFPLELTVVPVRARSQLFFTATLRDITARREEEAERAALLERTQALATDLERQKLALDAHAIVSITDPFGRILYANAKLAELSGYSPTELLGRKHNLLKSGEHPDTVYRQLWRTITQGSIWHGELVNRRKDGERYWVAGTIVPVPGDDGLPRQYISIQTDISALRRAELALAQAREREVQIGARIQQSLLVTPPPAADRPLWLSVSNQASQGVDGDFVEFFELGPNCVDIVVGDVMGKGLAAALMGAATKLQFSRSMAELVSRYQGARPEPAAILAAVHGALTPHLQALDAFVTVCHVRLDSRLGRLSWVGCGHEEPLLLQHGQGLVHLHNQHPPLGVMAEATFTQDSLHWRPGDALFLCSDGVADAQRADGARVGRERVAQAFAALARRHAAPAAILSRLRQELLDASVQVNDDLTLVMALHPRSAPAERRLELAPVLGALEGLRRAVQADARAAGLDEAGAGLLTVASVEGFTNVIRHAVNRPPDAPIELFTRARDGGLEVDLVSLGEAFSPAPPRSPHTDFSAFPEGGFGLNIIRQACDRVQYLHEAGVNTLRLFRR
;
A
#
# COMPACT_ATOMS: atom_id res chain seq x y z
N MET A 1 67.07 3.83 -27.49
CA MET A 1 67.93 4.81 -26.80
C MET A 1 67.08 5.97 -26.34
N PRO A 2 67.09 6.31 -25.04
CA PRO A 2 67.29 5.40 -23.90
C PRO A 2 66.07 5.52 -22.91
N ASP A 3 65.88 4.79 -21.81
CA ASP A 3 66.76 4.04 -20.87
C ASP A 3 67.69 4.94 -20.00
N PRO A 4 68.29 4.47 -18.88
CA PRO A 4 68.14 3.18 -18.16
C PRO A 4 68.02 3.36 -16.60
N ASP A 5 68.46 2.32 -15.85
CA ASP A 5 68.95 2.24 -14.44
C ASP A 5 67.89 2.12 -13.31
N ASP A 6 67.87 1.17 -12.34
CA ASP A 6 68.79 0.23 -11.61
C ASP A 6 69.00 0.63 -10.12
N GLU A 7 69.33 -0.20 -9.09
CA GLU A 7 69.61 -1.67 -8.90
C GLU A 7 68.59 -2.29 -7.87
N VAL A 8 68.45 -3.59 -7.49
CA VAL A 8 69.33 -4.81 -7.37
C VAL A 8 70.22 -4.80 -6.09
N PRO A 9 70.69 -5.92 -5.46
CA PRO A 9 70.45 -7.39 -5.61
C PRO A 9 69.44 -7.93 -4.55
N ALA A 10 69.36 -9.16 -4.00
CA ALA A 10 70.14 -10.43 -3.94
C ALA A 10 69.13 -11.59 -3.55
N HIS A 11 69.32 -12.94 -3.55
CA HIS A 11 70.33 -14.00 -3.80
C HIS A 11 70.37 -15.03 -2.62
N PRO A 12 70.73 -16.33 -2.80
CA PRO A 12 70.77 -17.18 -4.02
C PRO A 12 70.48 -18.73 -3.86
N GLN A 13 70.52 -19.50 -4.98
CA GLN A 13 70.86 -20.96 -5.13
C GLN A 13 69.89 -22.07 -4.57
N ASN A 14 69.86 -23.37 -5.00
CA ASN A 14 70.50 -24.19 -6.08
C ASN A 14 69.68 -25.51 -6.39
N GLY A 15 70.06 -26.33 -7.39
CA GLY A 15 69.49 -27.70 -7.72
C GLY A 15 70.49 -28.87 -7.50
N PRO A 16 70.55 -29.97 -8.31
CA PRO A 16 69.53 -30.88 -8.89
C PRO A 16 69.86 -32.42 -8.65
N GLU A 17 69.57 -33.34 -9.62
CA GLU A 17 69.85 -34.84 -9.68
C GLU A 17 68.83 -35.81 -9.00
N SER A 18 68.59 -37.09 -9.37
CA SER A 18 69.00 -38.00 -10.50
C SER A 18 68.00 -39.20 -10.74
N GLU A 19 68.22 -40.06 -11.76
CA GLU A 19 67.45 -41.27 -12.21
C GLU A 19 67.92 -42.60 -11.50
N PRO A 20 67.43 -43.88 -11.74
CA PRO A 20 67.00 -44.54 -13.01
C PRO A 20 65.87 -45.65 -12.94
N LEU A 21 65.77 -46.51 -13.98
CA LEU A 21 64.72 -47.53 -14.26
C LEU A 21 64.95 -48.97 -13.71
N ALA A 22 63.89 -49.79 -13.63
CA ALA A 22 63.94 -51.27 -13.83
C ALA A 22 62.59 -51.93 -14.26
N ARG A 23 62.67 -53.11 -14.93
CA ARG A 23 61.63 -54.08 -15.40
C ARG A 23 62.36 -55.41 -15.76
N PRO A 24 61.73 -56.55 -16.15
CA PRO A 24 60.36 -57.10 -15.95
C PRO A 24 60.36 -58.57 -15.41
N SER A 25 59.20 -59.27 -15.30
CA SER A 25 59.05 -60.73 -15.60
C SER A 25 57.63 -61.32 -15.37
N ALA A 26 57.38 -62.47 -16.01
CA ALA A 26 56.28 -63.46 -15.88
C ALA A 26 56.85 -64.83 -16.40
N PRO A 27 56.14 -65.99 -16.50
CA PRO A 27 54.72 -66.34 -16.21
C PRO A 27 54.54 -67.71 -15.48
N SER A 28 53.31 -68.28 -15.43
CA SER A 28 52.94 -69.69 -15.81
C SER A 28 51.74 -70.32 -15.04
N THR A 29 50.96 -71.17 -15.76
CA THR A 29 50.10 -72.34 -15.36
C THR A 29 49.42 -72.44 -13.97
N GLY A 30 48.19 -72.96 -13.80
CA GLY A 30 47.32 -73.79 -14.66
C GLY A 30 45.84 -73.86 -14.17
N PRO A 31 45.02 -74.85 -14.61
CA PRO A 31 43.54 -74.74 -14.63
C PRO A 31 42.77 -75.53 -13.53
N ASP A 32 41.51 -75.14 -13.28
CA ASP A 32 40.29 -75.99 -13.40
C ASP A 32 39.02 -75.30 -12.82
N GLY A 33 37.81 -75.69 -13.28
CA GLY A 33 36.53 -75.47 -12.57
C GLY A 33 35.55 -74.41 -13.10
N LEU A 34 34.39 -74.88 -13.58
CA LEU A 34 33.14 -74.13 -13.90
C LEU A 34 31.97 -74.80 -13.15
N PRO A 35 30.77 -74.19 -12.98
CA PRO A 35 30.41 -72.77 -12.90
C PRO A 35 29.55 -72.49 -11.61
N PRO A 36 28.39 -71.79 -11.59
CA PRO A 36 28.30 -70.48 -10.91
C PRO A 36 27.17 -70.34 -9.86
N GLU A 37 27.23 -69.32 -9.01
CA GLU A 37 26.00 -68.79 -8.37
C GLU A 37 26.11 -67.30 -7.96
N ALA A 38 24.94 -66.64 -7.87
CA ALA A 38 24.64 -65.30 -7.36
C ALA A 38 25.78 -64.24 -7.26
N GLY A 39 25.77 -63.26 -8.17
CA GLY A 39 26.63 -62.07 -8.06
C GLY A 39 26.17 -61.11 -6.96
N GLU A 40 27.12 -60.60 -6.17
CA GLU A 40 26.87 -59.58 -5.13
C GLU A 40 26.53 -58.22 -5.76
N LEU A 41 25.47 -57.58 -5.25
CA LEU A 41 25.17 -56.17 -5.51
C LEU A 41 25.91 -55.30 -4.48
N PRO A 42 26.49 -54.16 -4.88
CA PRO A 42 27.27 -53.31 -3.97
C PRO A 42 26.40 -52.64 -2.90
N ASP A 43 26.96 -52.46 -1.70
CA ASP A 43 26.32 -51.84 -0.55
C ASP A 43 25.77 -50.44 -0.86
N THR A 44 24.45 -50.25 -0.72
CA THR A 44 23.79 -48.94 -0.87
C THR A 44 23.74 -48.20 0.48
N PRO A 45 24.38 -47.02 0.63
CA PRO A 45 24.57 -46.38 1.93
C PRO A 45 23.40 -45.48 2.35
N SER A 46 22.35 -46.03 2.98
CA SER A 46 21.31 -45.19 3.62
C SER A 46 20.51 -45.85 4.77
N ARG A 47 21.15 -46.65 5.65
CA ARG A 47 20.55 -46.98 6.95
C ARG A 47 20.52 -45.75 7.87
N LEU A 48 19.53 -44.89 7.66
CA LEU A 48 19.12 -43.82 8.58
C LEU A 48 18.64 -44.44 9.90
N GLN A 49 19.59 -44.73 10.80
CA GLN A 49 19.27 -45.12 12.16
C GLN A 49 18.31 -44.10 12.78
N ALA A 50 17.30 -44.57 13.52
CA ALA A 50 16.27 -43.70 14.09
C ALA A 50 16.84 -42.54 14.95
N ARG A 51 18.07 -42.68 15.47
CA ARG A 51 18.82 -41.63 16.18
C ARG A 51 19.11 -40.39 15.30
N HIS A 52 19.39 -40.56 14.01
CA HIS A 52 19.73 -39.45 13.10
C HIS A 52 18.51 -38.58 12.77
N VAL A 53 17.31 -39.17 12.70
CA VAL A 53 16.04 -38.43 12.49
C VAL A 53 15.82 -37.40 13.61
N VAL A 54 16.15 -37.74 14.87
CA VAL A 54 16.02 -36.83 16.01
C VAL A 54 16.97 -35.63 15.89
N TRP A 55 18.24 -35.87 15.52
CA TRP A 55 19.23 -34.80 15.31
C TRP A 55 18.85 -33.86 14.17
N LEU A 56 18.40 -34.40 13.03
CA LEU A 56 17.94 -33.61 11.88
C LEU A 56 16.71 -32.75 12.24
N THR A 57 15.76 -33.31 13.00
CA THR A 57 14.58 -32.58 13.49
C THR A 57 14.99 -31.42 14.40
N GLY A 58 15.94 -31.64 15.32
CA GLY A 58 16.47 -30.59 16.20
C GLY A 58 17.21 -29.48 15.45
N LEU A 59 18.06 -29.83 14.48
CA LEU A 59 18.78 -28.87 13.65
C LEU A 59 17.82 -27.97 12.84
N LEU A 60 16.77 -28.56 12.27
CA LEU A 60 15.77 -27.82 11.49
C LEU A 60 15.02 -26.79 12.35
N LEU A 61 14.68 -27.13 13.59
CA LEU A 61 14.06 -26.20 14.55
C LEU A 61 14.98 -25.02 14.89
N ILE A 62 16.29 -25.26 15.07
CA ILE A 62 17.27 -24.19 15.33
C ILE A 62 17.35 -23.23 14.14
N LEU A 63 17.40 -23.76 12.91
CA LEU A 63 17.44 -22.94 11.69
C LEU A 63 16.17 -22.08 11.51
N VAL A 64 14.99 -22.61 11.85
CA VAL A 64 13.72 -21.86 11.83
C VAL A 64 13.78 -20.65 12.78
N TRP A 65 14.24 -20.84 14.01
CA TRP A 65 14.31 -19.75 15.00
C TRP A 65 15.43 -18.74 14.71
N LEU A 66 16.55 -19.16 14.12
CA LEU A 66 17.58 -18.25 13.59
C LEU A 66 17.03 -17.37 12.45
N ALA A 67 16.26 -17.94 11.52
CA ALA A 67 15.64 -17.18 10.44
C ALA A 67 14.61 -16.17 10.97
N VAL A 68 13.76 -16.57 11.92
CA VAL A 68 12.79 -15.67 12.59
C VAL A 68 13.52 -14.52 13.30
N ALA A 69 14.59 -14.80 14.06
CA ALA A 69 15.37 -13.77 14.73
C ALA A 69 16.03 -12.79 13.74
N ALA A 70 16.62 -13.30 12.65
CA ALA A 70 17.21 -12.47 11.60
C ALA A 70 16.18 -11.56 10.91
N MET A 71 14.99 -12.08 10.60
CA MET A 71 13.89 -11.30 10.01
C MET A 71 13.37 -10.20 10.96
N ILE A 72 13.32 -10.48 12.27
CA ILE A 72 12.92 -9.48 13.28
C ILE A 72 13.96 -8.36 13.35
N LEU A 73 15.25 -8.68 13.46
CA LEU A 73 16.34 -7.70 13.51
C LEU A 73 16.42 -6.84 12.24
N PHE A 74 16.26 -7.45 11.07
CA PHE A 74 16.21 -6.74 9.79
C PHE A 74 14.98 -5.82 9.69
N GLY A 75 13.81 -6.30 10.14
CA GLY A 75 12.59 -5.51 10.19
C GLY A 75 12.69 -4.30 11.11
N GLN A 76 13.32 -4.45 12.28
CA GLN A 76 13.55 -3.34 13.23
C GLN A 76 14.48 -2.28 12.64
N ARG A 77 15.65 -2.67 12.12
CA ARG A 77 16.58 -1.73 11.47
C ARG A 77 15.93 -0.96 10.32
N LYS A 78 15.17 -1.64 9.46
CA LYS A 78 14.49 -0.96 8.34
C LYS A 78 13.45 0.06 8.81
N VAL A 79 12.77 -0.21 9.92
CA VAL A 79 11.80 0.73 10.53
C VAL A 79 12.53 1.91 11.19
N GLU A 80 13.67 1.68 11.86
CA GLU A 80 14.54 2.74 12.42
C GLU A 80 15.12 3.65 11.32
N GLU A 81 15.70 3.08 10.25
CA GLU A 81 16.20 3.80 9.07
C GLU A 81 15.10 4.63 8.38
N SER A 82 13.89 4.06 8.27
CA SER A 82 12.72 4.77 7.72
C SER A 82 12.29 5.92 8.63
N ALA A 83 12.28 5.73 9.95
CA ALA A 83 11.91 6.77 10.91
C ALA A 83 12.92 7.93 10.94
N LEU A 84 14.23 7.64 10.89
CA LEU A 84 15.28 8.66 10.76
C LEU A 84 15.12 9.47 9.45
N SER A 85 14.83 8.78 8.35
CA SER A 85 14.59 9.42 7.05
C SER A 85 13.36 10.34 7.06
N ARG A 86 12.28 9.94 7.75
CA ARG A 86 11.11 10.81 7.99
C ARG A 86 11.49 12.01 8.87
N ALA A 87 12.17 11.78 9.99
CA ALA A 87 12.54 12.85 10.93
C ALA A 87 13.43 13.92 10.27
N ASP A 88 14.38 13.54 9.41
CA ASP A 88 15.20 14.52 8.68
C ASP A 88 14.40 15.30 7.63
N LEU A 89 13.50 14.66 6.89
CA LEU A 89 12.62 15.34 5.93
C LEU A 89 11.76 16.40 6.64
N HIS A 90 11.18 16.05 7.81
CA HIS A 90 10.46 17.01 8.65
C HIS A 90 11.40 18.11 9.16
N ALA A 91 12.60 17.80 9.65
CA ALA A 91 13.57 18.80 10.10
C ALA A 91 13.95 19.79 8.99
N GLN A 92 14.09 19.32 7.74
CA GLN A 92 14.36 20.17 6.57
C GLN A 92 13.16 21.10 6.25
N VAL A 93 11.94 20.57 6.22
CA VAL A 93 10.72 21.36 5.95
C VAL A 93 10.49 22.41 7.05
N LEU A 94 10.64 22.03 8.31
CA LEU A 94 10.45 22.89 9.47
C LEU A 94 11.54 23.97 9.57
N ALA A 95 12.81 23.63 9.35
CA ALA A 95 13.88 24.63 9.25
C ALA A 95 13.62 25.63 8.11
N SER A 96 13.09 25.18 6.98
CA SER A 96 12.68 26.06 5.87
C SER A 96 11.47 26.95 6.22
N GLN A 97 10.58 26.53 7.12
CA GLN A 97 9.49 27.39 7.62
C GLN A 97 10.01 28.47 8.57
N VAL A 98 10.91 28.13 9.52
CA VAL A 98 11.54 29.10 10.42
C VAL A 98 12.34 30.14 9.63
N ASP A 99 13.05 29.72 8.58
CA ASP A 99 13.75 30.64 7.68
C ASP A 99 12.78 31.63 7.01
N ARG A 100 11.67 31.14 6.41
CA ARG A 100 10.65 32.01 5.80
C ARG A 100 10.08 33.04 6.78
N GLN A 101 9.75 32.63 8.00
CA GLN A 101 9.18 33.51 9.04
C GLN A 101 10.17 34.61 9.46
N LEU A 102 11.44 34.25 9.69
CA LEU A 102 12.48 35.21 10.06
C LEU A 102 12.85 36.13 8.89
N ALA A 103 12.88 35.61 7.66
CA ALA A 103 13.12 36.37 6.44
C ALA A 103 11.99 37.37 6.14
N ALA A 104 10.73 37.04 6.44
CA ALA A 104 9.59 37.95 6.31
C ALA A 104 9.71 39.15 7.28
N ALA A 105 9.89 38.87 8.57
CA ALA A 105 10.11 39.90 9.59
C ALA A 105 11.34 40.79 9.28
N ALA A 106 12.45 40.19 8.85
CA ALA A 106 13.65 40.91 8.41
C ALA A 106 13.43 41.74 7.13
N GLY A 107 12.62 41.22 6.20
CA GLY A 107 12.23 41.91 4.97
C GLY A 107 11.46 43.20 5.27
N LEU A 108 10.44 43.14 6.12
CA LEU A 108 9.68 44.33 6.53
C LEU A 108 10.52 45.31 7.34
N MET A 109 11.42 44.84 8.23
CA MET A 109 12.38 45.71 8.92
C MET A 109 13.27 46.48 7.93
N ARG A 110 13.72 45.84 6.85
CA ARG A 110 14.50 46.50 5.79
C ARG A 110 13.64 47.52 5.02
N THR A 111 12.45 47.16 4.57
CA THR A 111 11.55 48.07 3.85
C THR A 111 11.21 49.31 4.68
N LEU A 112 11.02 49.15 6.00
CA LEU A 112 10.84 50.28 6.91
C LEU A 112 12.14 51.10 7.08
N ALA A 113 13.30 50.46 7.19
CA ALA A 113 14.59 51.16 7.28
C ALA A 113 14.89 52.01 6.03
N GLU A 114 14.52 51.52 4.84
CA GLU A 114 14.61 52.24 3.57
C GLU A 114 13.66 53.46 3.58
N GLY A 115 12.38 53.27 3.88
CA GLY A 115 11.40 54.39 3.97
C GLY A 115 11.72 55.42 5.07
N LEU A 116 12.35 55.00 6.17
CA LEU A 116 12.81 55.91 7.24
C LEU A 116 14.01 56.78 6.82
N ALA A 117 14.80 56.37 5.81
CA ALA A 117 15.87 57.19 5.28
C ALA A 117 15.31 58.41 4.53
N ASP A 118 14.32 58.22 3.66
CA ASP A 118 13.66 59.30 2.93
C ASP A 118 12.88 60.24 3.86
N LEU A 119 12.15 59.68 4.84
CA LEU A 119 11.37 60.44 5.82
C LEU A 119 12.23 61.25 6.80
N SER A 120 13.56 61.07 6.82
CA SER A 120 14.45 61.72 7.80
C SER A 120 14.52 63.26 7.67
N ASN A 121 14.11 63.83 6.54
CA ASN A 121 14.07 65.27 6.30
C ASN A 121 12.76 65.97 6.73
N GLU A 122 11.65 65.24 6.90
CA GLU A 122 10.35 65.88 7.21
C GLU A 122 10.04 65.90 8.72
N SER A 123 9.94 67.12 9.27
CA SER A 123 9.71 67.34 10.70
C SER A 123 8.25 67.14 11.11
N GLY A 124 7.92 65.94 11.58
CA GLY A 124 6.73 65.72 12.42
C GLY A 124 5.80 64.56 12.06
N VAL A 125 6.15 63.69 11.10
CA VAL A 125 5.34 62.51 10.77
C VAL A 125 5.19 61.59 11.99
N ARG A 126 3.95 61.15 12.29
CA ARG A 126 3.66 60.19 13.37
C ARG A 126 4.15 58.80 12.97
N LEU A 127 5.39 58.46 13.31
CA LEU A 127 5.99 57.15 13.00
C LEU A 127 5.36 55.98 13.80
N GLN A 128 4.79 56.23 14.98
CA GLN A 128 4.26 55.17 15.84
C GLN A 128 3.11 54.35 15.20
N PRO A 129 2.09 54.95 14.56
CA PRO A 129 1.12 54.21 13.75
C PRO A 129 1.71 53.33 12.66
N LEU A 130 2.78 53.78 11.97
CA LEU A 130 3.44 53.00 10.91
C LEU A 130 4.15 51.76 11.48
N LEU A 131 4.85 51.90 12.61
CA LEU A 131 5.43 50.78 13.34
C LEU A 131 4.37 49.80 13.84
N ALA A 132 3.22 50.31 14.31
CA ALA A 132 2.13 49.51 14.85
C ALA A 132 1.39 48.71 13.76
N ASP A 133 1.15 49.31 12.59
CA ASP A 133 0.61 48.61 11.41
C ASP A 133 1.55 47.49 10.94
N ILE A 134 2.86 47.75 10.84
CA ILE A 134 3.84 46.74 10.42
C ILE A 134 3.97 45.60 11.44
N ALA A 135 3.96 45.89 12.75
CA ALA A 135 3.96 44.84 13.78
C ALA A 135 2.61 44.09 13.90
N GLN A 136 1.50 44.61 13.34
CA GLN A 136 0.24 43.87 13.21
C GLN A 136 0.22 42.92 12.00
N ARG A 137 1.10 43.13 11.02
CA ARG A 137 1.19 42.29 9.81
C ARG A 137 2.04 41.02 10.00
N GLU A 138 2.91 40.99 11.00
CA GLU A 138 3.76 39.83 11.33
C GLU A 138 3.42 39.29 12.73
N PRO A 139 2.75 38.13 12.88
CA PRO A 139 2.38 37.59 14.20
C PRO A 139 3.61 37.26 15.07
N LEU A 140 4.75 37.01 14.43
CA LEU A 140 6.04 36.79 15.10
C LEU A 140 6.55 38.06 15.83
N MET A 141 6.19 39.25 15.38
CA MET A 141 6.77 40.52 15.82
C MET A 141 6.01 41.12 17.01
N ARG A 142 6.50 40.89 18.23
CA ARG A 142 5.82 41.32 19.46
C ARG A 142 5.98 42.82 19.76
N SER A 143 7.12 43.41 19.45
CA SER A 143 7.30 44.86 19.45
C SER A 143 8.35 45.31 18.45
N LEU A 144 8.23 46.55 17.96
CA LEU A 144 9.17 47.17 17.01
C LEU A 144 9.54 48.55 17.52
N SER A 145 10.84 48.82 17.69
CA SER A 145 11.38 50.03 18.31
C SER A 145 12.46 50.68 17.46
N LEU A 146 12.43 52.01 17.36
CA LEU A 146 13.43 52.84 16.70
C LEU A 146 14.28 53.56 17.74
N LEU A 147 15.59 53.32 17.71
CA LEU A 147 16.58 53.84 18.67
C LEU A 147 17.47 54.88 17.99
N ASP A 148 17.87 55.91 18.74
CA ASP A 148 18.89 56.85 18.29
C ASP A 148 20.32 56.31 18.52
N ALA A 149 21.33 57.05 18.04
CA ALA A 149 22.75 56.75 18.27
C ALA A 149 23.17 56.76 19.77
N ARG A 150 22.30 57.18 20.70
CA ARG A 150 22.50 57.15 22.16
C ARG A 150 21.74 56.00 22.83
N GLN A 151 21.16 55.09 22.05
CA GLN A 151 20.37 53.94 22.51
C GLN A 151 19.06 54.32 23.24
N GLN A 152 18.54 55.54 23.03
CA GLN A 152 17.23 55.95 23.52
C GLN A 152 16.14 55.59 22.50
N VAL A 153 15.04 55.01 22.98
CA VAL A 153 13.89 54.65 22.13
C VAL A 153 13.15 55.92 21.71
N ARG A 154 13.33 56.35 20.45
CA ARG A 154 12.65 57.53 19.89
C ARG A 154 11.16 57.29 19.64
N THR A 155 10.80 56.08 19.24
CA THR A 155 9.42 55.65 19.01
C THR A 155 9.36 54.11 19.03
N SER A 156 8.21 53.57 19.39
CA SER A 156 7.98 52.12 19.50
C SER A 156 6.50 51.80 19.39
N THR A 157 6.17 50.57 19.02
CA THR A 157 4.81 50.01 19.07
C THR A 157 4.22 50.04 20.49
N ASP A 158 5.05 49.92 21.52
CA ASP A 158 4.63 50.11 22.91
C ASP A 158 5.07 51.49 23.42
N ALA A 159 4.09 52.39 23.59
CA ALA A 159 4.29 53.75 24.06
C ALA A 159 5.03 53.85 25.41
N ARG A 160 4.96 52.82 26.26
CA ARG A 160 5.62 52.77 27.58
C ARG A 160 7.15 52.61 27.50
N THR A 161 7.67 52.25 26.32
CA THR A 161 9.12 52.09 26.09
C THR A 161 9.79 53.36 25.57
N VAL A 162 9.01 54.31 25.03
CA VAL A 162 9.52 55.55 24.42
C VAL A 162 10.21 56.42 25.47
N GLY A 163 11.38 56.95 25.13
CA GLY A 163 12.21 57.75 26.03
C GLY A 163 13.02 56.95 27.05
N ARG A 164 12.82 55.62 27.18
CA ARG A 164 13.71 54.75 27.97
C ARG A 164 15.01 54.48 27.21
N LEU A 165 16.08 54.24 27.95
CA LEU A 165 17.33 53.67 27.42
C LEU A 165 17.12 52.17 27.16
N ALA A 166 17.52 51.69 25.99
CA ALA A 166 17.44 50.29 25.61
C ALA A 166 18.82 49.62 25.67
N PRO A 167 18.98 48.44 26.31
CA PRO A 167 20.26 47.75 26.40
C PRO A 167 20.60 47.05 25.07
N LEU A 168 21.11 47.78 24.08
CA LEU A 168 21.49 47.19 22.77
C LEU A 168 22.54 46.07 22.90
N ALA A 169 23.39 46.10 23.92
CA ALA A 169 24.32 45.02 24.23
C ALA A 169 23.62 43.69 24.61
N ALA A 170 22.39 43.73 25.15
CA ALA A 170 21.60 42.53 25.39
C ALA A 170 21.14 41.88 24.07
N CYS A 171 20.98 42.67 23.00
CA CYS A 171 20.56 42.19 21.69
C CYS A 171 21.66 41.43 20.92
N GLY A 172 22.88 41.30 21.48
CA GLY A 172 23.98 40.56 20.87
C GLY A 172 24.90 41.40 19.98
N PRO A 173 25.73 40.77 19.12
CA PRO A 173 26.73 41.47 18.31
C PRO A 173 26.08 42.27 17.17
N LEU A 174 26.05 43.59 17.34
CA LEU A 174 25.40 44.53 16.42
C LEU A 174 25.85 44.34 14.95
N PRO A 175 24.93 44.39 13.98
CA PRO A 175 25.29 44.40 12.57
C PRO A 175 26.01 45.71 12.21
N PRO A 176 27.02 45.68 11.31
CA PRO A 176 27.53 46.90 10.71
C PRO A 176 26.44 47.55 9.83
N PRO A 177 26.51 48.87 9.57
CA PRO A 177 25.61 49.52 8.61
C PRO A 177 25.72 48.82 7.24
N SER A 178 24.59 48.73 6.53
CA SER A 178 24.35 47.98 5.28
C SER A 178 24.32 46.44 5.36
N ALA A 179 24.59 45.81 6.51
CA ALA A 179 24.35 44.37 6.68
C ALA A 179 22.85 44.03 6.86
N ALA A 180 22.49 42.79 6.52
CA ALA A 180 21.18 42.22 6.79
C ALA A 180 20.86 42.19 8.31
N PRO A 181 19.57 42.18 8.70
CA PRO A 181 19.17 42.08 10.11
C PRO A 181 19.78 40.86 10.80
N ARG A 182 20.28 41.04 12.02
CA ARG A 182 20.90 39.98 12.82
C ARG A 182 20.03 39.57 14.00
N LEU A 183 19.92 38.25 14.20
CA LEU A 183 19.21 37.65 15.32
C LEU A 183 20.14 37.48 16.53
N GLY A 184 19.76 38.09 17.65
CA GLY A 184 20.43 38.01 18.95
C GLY A 184 20.07 36.76 19.75
N PRO A 185 20.69 36.58 20.94
CA PRO A 185 20.38 35.48 21.85
C PRO A 185 18.98 35.62 22.47
N LEU A 186 18.47 34.52 23.02
CA LEU A 186 17.24 34.53 23.81
C LEU A 186 17.37 35.41 25.06
N ARG A 187 16.31 36.17 25.36
CA ARG A 187 16.19 37.01 26.56
C ARG A 187 14.89 36.72 27.31
N ALA A 188 14.91 36.92 28.62
CA ALA A 188 13.68 37.09 29.39
C ALA A 188 13.10 38.48 29.09
N GLY A 189 11.78 38.57 28.90
CA GLY A 189 11.08 39.80 28.52
C GLY A 189 10.63 39.84 27.05
N LEU A 190 9.56 40.60 26.80
CA LEU A 190 8.98 40.85 25.46
C LEU A 190 9.02 42.33 25.04
N LEU A 191 9.61 43.19 25.87
CA LEU A 191 9.75 44.63 25.64
C LEU A 191 11.22 45.00 25.74
N LEU A 192 11.72 45.75 24.75
CA LEU A 192 13.15 46.02 24.58
C LEU A 192 13.87 46.63 25.81
N PRO A 193 13.29 47.57 26.59
CA PRO A 193 13.95 48.12 27.78
C PRO A 193 13.92 47.20 29.01
N ASP A 194 13.21 46.08 28.93
CA ASP A 194 12.93 45.13 30.02
C ASP A 194 13.52 43.74 29.70
N LEU A 195 14.56 43.68 28.84
CA LEU A 195 15.21 42.44 28.42
C LEU A 195 16.37 42.04 29.33
N GLU A 196 16.23 40.91 30.01
CA GLU A 196 17.23 40.36 30.93
C GLU A 196 17.82 39.02 30.42
N PRO A 197 18.98 38.57 30.93
CA PRO A 197 19.47 37.21 30.69
C PRO A 197 18.44 36.16 31.15
N PRO A 198 18.22 35.06 30.39
CA PRO A 198 17.23 34.06 30.75
C PRO A 198 17.54 33.41 32.10
N SER A 199 16.54 33.37 32.99
CA SER A 199 16.67 32.81 34.34
C SER A 199 15.89 31.49 34.47
N PRO A 200 16.52 30.36 34.87
CA PRO A 200 15.87 29.04 34.92
C PRO A 200 14.89 28.87 36.10
N ARG A 201 14.42 29.96 36.71
CA ARG A 201 13.59 29.96 37.94
C ARG A 201 12.21 30.59 37.78
N GLN A 202 11.87 31.17 36.63
CA GLN A 202 10.61 31.88 36.43
C GLN A 202 9.87 31.41 35.18
N HIS A 203 8.53 31.48 35.21
CA HIS A 203 7.68 31.30 34.02
C HIS A 203 7.63 32.63 33.22
N GLU A 204 8.79 33.13 32.83
CA GLU A 204 8.93 34.37 32.07
C GLU A 204 8.46 34.19 30.62
N ALA A 205 8.02 35.29 30.00
CA ALA A 205 7.83 35.34 28.56
C ALA A 205 9.17 35.71 27.92
N TYR A 206 9.70 34.84 27.05
CA TYR A 206 11.00 35.03 26.41
C TYR A 206 10.86 35.71 25.04
N GLY A 207 11.90 36.41 24.61
CA GLY A 207 11.97 37.08 23.32
C GLY A 207 13.31 36.90 22.62
N LEU A 208 13.30 36.96 21.28
CA LEU A 208 14.49 37.07 20.44
C LEU A 208 14.60 38.50 19.90
N CYS A 209 15.82 39.04 19.85
CA CYS A 209 16.07 40.38 19.29
C CYS A 209 16.46 40.27 17.82
N LEU A 210 15.73 40.90 16.90
CA LEU A 210 16.16 41.09 15.52
C LEU A 210 16.59 42.55 15.35
N VAL A 211 17.86 42.78 15.01
CA VAL A 211 18.49 44.10 14.98
C VAL A 211 18.93 44.47 13.57
N LEU A 212 18.62 45.71 13.15
CA LEU A 212 19.09 46.31 11.90
C LEU A 212 19.71 47.69 12.18
N ALA A 213 20.89 47.96 11.63
CA ALA A 213 21.56 49.25 11.73
C ALA A 213 21.10 50.19 10.60
N LEU A 214 20.65 51.40 10.96
CA LEU A 214 20.22 52.41 9.99
C LEU A 214 21.42 53.16 9.43
N GLN A 215 21.39 53.44 8.12
CA GLN A 215 22.49 54.13 7.44
C GLN A 215 22.47 55.64 7.71
N SER A 216 23.64 56.26 7.59
CA SER A 216 23.84 57.71 7.49
C SER A 216 24.63 57.99 6.22
N PRO A 217 24.45 59.15 5.55
CA PRO A 217 25.35 59.61 4.49
C PRO A 217 26.85 59.65 4.90
N THR A 218 27.14 59.64 6.21
CA THR A 218 28.50 59.64 6.77
C THR A 218 29.06 58.25 7.11
N GLY A 219 28.35 57.16 6.81
CA GLY A 219 28.79 55.78 7.09
C GLY A 219 28.77 55.34 8.56
N VAL A 220 28.56 56.26 9.51
CA VAL A 220 28.29 55.97 10.93
C VAL A 220 26.81 55.61 11.08
N PRO A 221 26.40 54.57 11.85
CA PRO A 221 24.98 54.26 12.01
C PRO A 221 24.21 55.43 12.64
N SER A 222 23.12 55.84 12.00
CA SER A 222 22.27 56.97 12.43
C SER A 222 21.34 56.59 13.60
N GLY A 223 21.08 55.30 13.75
CA GLY A 223 20.27 54.68 14.79
C GLY A 223 20.12 53.18 14.53
N TRP A 224 19.25 52.52 15.30
CA TRP A 224 18.96 51.10 15.13
C TRP A 224 17.46 50.86 15.13
N LEU A 225 17.03 49.95 14.25
CA LEU A 225 15.69 49.37 14.30
C LEU A 225 15.81 48.01 14.99
N VAL A 226 15.01 47.79 16.04
CA VAL A 226 15.01 46.55 16.82
C VAL A 226 13.60 46.01 16.95
N ALA A 227 13.39 44.79 16.46
CA ALA A 227 12.19 44.01 16.72
C ALA A 227 12.45 43.02 17.87
N VAL A 228 11.48 42.85 18.76
CA VAL A 228 11.43 41.74 19.70
C VAL A 228 10.41 40.73 19.18
N LEU A 229 10.87 39.51 18.91
CA LEU A 229 10.08 38.41 18.38
C LEU A 229 9.64 37.47 19.51
N ASP A 230 8.40 36.98 19.49
CA ASP A 230 7.91 35.99 20.47
C ASP A 230 8.06 34.57 19.89
N PRO A 231 9.04 33.76 20.36
CA PRO A 231 9.38 32.48 19.76
C PRO A 231 8.29 31.41 19.93
N ARG A 232 7.23 31.68 20.71
CA ARG A 232 6.07 30.78 20.83
C ARG A 232 5.24 30.72 19.55
N HIS A 233 5.24 31.77 18.73
CA HIS A 233 4.57 31.74 17.42
C HIS A 233 5.30 30.82 16.42
N LEU A 234 6.65 30.75 16.49
CA LEU A 234 7.41 29.74 15.73
C LEU A 234 6.89 28.34 16.10
N LEU A 235 6.91 28.01 17.38
CA LEU A 235 6.48 26.69 17.86
C LEU A 235 5.03 26.36 17.49
N GLN A 236 4.09 27.30 17.64
CA GLN A 236 2.69 27.07 17.30
C GLN A 236 2.48 26.71 15.82
N GLU A 237 3.18 27.37 14.89
CA GLU A 237 3.14 26.99 13.48
C GLU A 237 3.85 25.64 13.22
N LEU A 238 5.02 25.39 13.82
CA LEU A 238 5.72 24.12 13.64
C LEU A 238 4.94 22.92 14.20
N ASP A 239 4.34 23.05 15.39
CA ASP A 239 3.47 22.04 16.00
C ASP A 239 2.23 21.78 15.12
N SER A 240 1.65 22.81 14.51
CA SER A 240 0.52 22.64 13.58
C SER A 240 0.87 21.88 12.30
N LEU A 241 2.14 21.90 11.88
CA LEU A 241 2.63 21.17 10.71
C LEU A 241 2.97 19.69 11.00
N ILE A 242 3.02 19.29 12.28
CA ILE A 242 3.36 17.93 12.73
C ILE A 242 2.35 17.28 13.69
N ALA A 243 1.20 17.93 13.93
CA ALA A 243 0.21 17.52 14.93
C ALA A 243 -0.21 16.04 14.86
N ASP A 244 -0.38 15.48 13.64
CA ASP A 244 -0.80 14.10 13.41
C ASP A 244 0.38 13.10 13.29
N THR A 245 1.64 13.54 13.31
CA THR A 245 2.80 12.68 13.01
C THR A 245 3.44 12.01 14.22
N GLY A 246 3.06 12.40 15.45
CA GLY A 246 3.66 11.88 16.69
C GLY A 246 5.12 12.28 16.92
N LEU A 247 5.60 13.29 16.18
CA LEU A 247 6.93 13.87 16.33
C LEU A 247 6.93 14.93 17.44
N GLN A 248 8.12 15.22 17.97
CA GLN A 248 8.36 16.33 18.90
C GLN A 248 9.32 17.32 18.24
N VAL A 249 9.07 18.62 18.40
CA VAL A 249 9.86 19.68 17.75
C VAL A 249 10.42 20.65 18.79
N ALA A 250 11.67 21.07 18.57
CA ALA A 250 12.30 22.16 19.29
C ALA A 250 13.14 23.04 18.35
N VAL A 251 13.20 24.32 18.66
CA VAL A 251 14.13 25.29 18.08
C VAL A 251 15.21 25.55 19.11
N LEU A 252 16.48 25.34 18.74
CA LEU A 252 17.63 25.57 19.62
C LEU A 252 18.53 26.68 19.06
N GLY A 253 19.18 27.42 19.95
CA GLY A 253 20.26 28.34 19.60
C GLY A 253 21.59 27.62 19.31
N GLN A 254 22.54 28.32 18.67
CA GLN A 254 23.91 27.83 18.47
C GLN A 254 24.66 27.48 19.77
N ASP A 255 24.24 28.03 20.91
CA ASP A 255 24.72 27.72 22.26
C ASP A 255 24.04 26.50 22.90
N SER A 256 23.18 25.78 22.15
CA SER A 256 22.33 24.69 22.64
C SER A 256 21.30 25.11 23.70
N SER A 257 20.98 26.40 23.78
CA SER A 257 19.83 26.89 24.58
C SER A 257 18.52 26.54 23.90
N LEU A 258 17.50 26.14 24.68
CA LEU A 258 16.15 25.95 24.17
C LEU A 258 15.50 27.31 23.88
N VAL A 259 15.23 27.60 22.62
CA VAL A 259 14.58 28.86 22.17
C VAL A 259 13.06 28.70 22.16
N ALA A 260 12.56 27.56 21.69
CA ALA A 260 11.19 27.10 21.86
C ALA A 260 11.13 25.57 21.74
N GLY A 261 10.16 24.92 22.39
CA GLY A 261 9.95 23.48 22.26
C GLY A 261 8.69 23.03 23.00
N ALA A 262 8.23 21.81 22.70
CA ALA A 262 7.03 21.25 23.29
C ALA A 262 7.06 21.26 24.84
N GLN A 263 5.92 21.59 25.47
CA GLN A 263 5.80 21.55 26.92
C GLN A 263 5.98 20.10 27.43
N PRO A 264 6.65 19.88 28.59
CA PRO A 264 6.87 20.84 29.68
C PRO A 264 8.26 21.53 29.70
N LEU A 265 9.00 21.54 28.59
CA LEU A 265 10.35 22.13 28.57
C LEU A 265 10.31 23.66 28.75
N LEU A 266 11.27 24.21 29.52
CA LEU A 266 11.38 25.65 29.80
C LEU A 266 12.45 26.30 28.89
N PRO A 267 12.10 27.33 28.09
CA PRO A 267 13.09 28.05 27.28
C PRO A 267 14.21 28.66 28.14
N GLY A 268 15.38 28.85 27.53
CA GLY A 268 16.57 29.36 28.21
C GLY A 268 17.29 28.34 29.10
N GLN A 269 16.74 27.14 29.31
CA GLN A 269 17.54 26.02 29.79
C GLN A 269 18.46 25.52 28.66
N GLY A 270 19.75 25.40 28.96
CA GLY A 270 20.67 24.62 28.14
C GLY A 270 20.52 23.14 28.48
N HIS A 271 20.46 22.28 27.48
CA HIS A 271 20.37 20.83 27.67
C HIS A 271 21.75 20.16 27.44
N PRO A 272 22.60 20.03 28.49
CA PRO A 272 23.88 19.32 28.39
C PRO A 272 23.71 17.80 28.20
N GLU A 273 22.47 17.28 28.29
CA GLU A 273 22.12 15.88 28.08
C GLU A 273 21.78 15.55 26.60
N LEU A 274 22.34 16.32 25.65
CA LEU A 274 22.35 16.02 24.22
C LEU A 274 23.72 15.49 23.72
N PRO A 275 24.35 14.45 24.34
CA PRO A 275 25.72 14.04 24.03
C PRO A 275 25.87 13.53 22.59
N ALA A 276 24.80 13.00 22.00
CA ALA A 276 24.77 12.55 20.61
C ALA A 276 24.86 13.69 19.57
N LEU A 277 24.52 14.94 19.97
CA LEU A 277 24.52 16.12 19.09
C LEU A 277 25.53 17.20 19.53
N GLN A 278 26.08 17.15 20.75
CA GLN A 278 27.15 18.05 21.19
C GLN A 278 28.36 18.17 20.25
N PRO A 279 28.95 17.08 19.69
CA PRO A 279 30.04 17.18 18.72
C PRO A 279 29.58 17.64 17.31
N ALA A 280 28.31 18.02 17.15
CA ALA A 280 27.71 18.49 15.91
C ALA A 280 27.24 19.95 15.94
N LEU A 281 26.89 20.49 17.10
CA LEU A 281 26.22 21.78 17.25
C LEU A 281 27.08 23.02 16.91
N PRO A 282 28.40 23.10 17.21
CA PRO A 282 29.17 24.33 16.97
C PRO A 282 30.00 24.38 15.66
N SER A 283 30.17 23.27 14.93
CA SER A 283 31.27 23.14 13.94
C SER A 283 30.94 22.43 12.62
N ALA A 284 29.67 22.14 12.34
CA ALA A 284 29.27 21.49 11.09
C ALA A 284 29.26 22.49 9.90
N PRO A 285 29.79 22.11 8.71
CA PRO A 285 29.67 22.93 7.50
C PRO A 285 28.20 22.94 6.99
N PRO A 286 27.78 24.01 6.30
CA PRO A 286 26.39 24.16 5.85
C PRO A 286 26.01 23.12 4.78
N GLY A 287 24.95 22.35 5.04
CA GLY A 287 24.27 21.51 4.04
C GLY A 287 23.84 20.11 4.54
N GLY A 288 24.61 19.51 5.45
CA GLY A 288 24.38 18.12 5.88
C GLY A 288 23.29 17.95 6.96
N PRO A 289 22.44 16.92 6.88
CA PRO A 289 21.66 16.46 8.03
C PRO A 289 22.58 15.85 9.10
N ARG A 290 22.12 15.84 10.36
CA ARG A 290 22.69 14.97 11.40
C ARG A 290 21.58 14.28 12.18
N THR A 291 21.38 13.01 11.85
CA THR A 291 20.47 12.06 12.49
C THR A 291 21.23 11.24 13.54
N ALA A 292 20.67 11.07 14.73
CA ALA A 292 21.25 10.27 15.80
C ALA A 292 20.18 9.47 16.56
N LEU A 293 20.60 8.34 17.14
CA LEU A 293 19.86 7.62 18.17
C LEU A 293 20.52 7.91 19.53
N GLY A 294 19.74 8.29 20.53
CA GLY A 294 20.27 8.59 21.86
C GLY A 294 19.22 9.09 22.84
N GLN A 295 19.65 9.66 23.95
CA GLN A 295 18.75 10.40 24.84
C GLN A 295 18.41 11.76 24.22
N GLY A 296 17.13 12.02 24.02
CA GLY A 296 16.62 13.32 23.55
C GLY A 296 16.25 14.26 24.70
N LEU A 297 15.59 15.37 24.37
CA LEU A 297 15.30 16.48 25.31
C LEU A 297 14.50 16.06 26.56
N HIS A 298 13.76 14.96 26.48
CA HIS A 298 12.95 14.40 27.56
C HIS A 298 13.62 13.23 28.31
N GLY A 299 14.95 13.01 28.18
CA GLY A 299 15.71 11.98 28.90
C GLY A 299 15.36 10.53 28.53
N THR A 300 14.66 10.33 27.41
CA THR A 300 14.23 9.03 26.88
C THR A 300 14.95 8.72 25.57
N GLU A 301 14.99 7.46 25.15
CA GLU A 301 15.55 7.09 23.84
C GLU A 301 14.67 7.63 22.69
N GLN A 302 15.28 8.52 21.92
CA GLN A 302 14.69 9.25 20.80
C GLN A 302 15.51 9.01 19.53
N LEU A 303 14.83 9.05 18.39
CA LEU A 303 15.40 9.13 17.06
C LEU A 303 15.36 10.62 16.64
N SER A 304 16.51 11.28 16.70
CA SER A 304 16.60 12.75 16.66
C SER A 304 17.32 13.24 15.39
N ALA A 305 16.75 14.22 14.70
CA ALA A 305 17.29 14.83 13.48
C ALA A 305 17.47 16.34 13.65
N TRP A 306 18.69 16.83 13.41
CA TRP A 306 19.05 18.24 13.54
C TRP A 306 19.32 18.90 12.19
N ARG A 307 18.74 20.08 11.96
CA ARG A 307 18.97 20.93 10.79
C ARG A 307 19.18 22.40 11.20
N PRO A 308 20.31 23.05 10.82
CA PRO A 308 20.48 24.49 11.03
C PRO A 308 19.53 25.30 10.11
N VAL A 309 19.03 26.44 10.59
CA VAL A 309 18.22 27.35 9.77
C VAL A 309 19.16 28.23 8.92
N PRO A 310 19.04 28.25 7.57
CA PRO A 310 19.96 28.99 6.71
C PRO A 310 20.07 30.49 7.07
N GLY A 311 21.28 30.98 7.31
CA GLY A 311 21.52 32.42 7.59
C GLY A 311 21.23 32.89 9.02
N TRP A 312 20.62 32.05 9.88
CA TRP A 312 20.23 32.42 11.25
C TRP A 312 21.06 31.71 12.33
N SER A 313 21.03 32.22 13.55
CA SER A 313 21.71 31.67 14.73
C SER A 313 20.94 30.54 15.42
N LEU A 314 20.09 29.82 14.67
CA LEU A 314 19.16 28.80 15.14
C LEU A 314 19.28 27.49 14.35
N GLY A 315 18.74 26.41 14.90
CA GLY A 315 18.40 25.19 14.18
C GLY A 315 17.13 24.54 14.73
N VAL A 316 16.56 23.63 13.95
CA VAL A 316 15.40 22.82 14.32
C VAL A 316 15.86 21.40 14.66
N LEU A 317 15.42 20.93 15.82
CA LEU A 317 15.51 19.54 16.26
C LEU A 317 14.13 18.90 16.11
N VAL A 318 14.09 17.73 15.47
CA VAL A 318 12.91 16.87 15.39
C VAL A 318 13.24 15.55 16.07
N GLU A 319 12.44 15.15 17.05
CA GLU A 319 12.62 13.89 17.81
C GLU A 319 11.41 12.97 17.61
N HIS A 320 11.67 11.67 17.46
CA HIS A 320 10.63 10.64 17.37
C HIS A 320 10.87 9.57 18.44
N PRO A 321 9.91 9.31 19.35
CA PRO A 321 10.12 8.34 20.43
C PRO A 321 10.42 6.94 19.88
N LEU A 322 11.57 6.37 20.26
CA LEU A 322 11.96 5.03 19.81
C LEU A 322 10.91 3.98 20.20
N GLN A 323 10.24 4.17 21.34
CA GLN A 323 9.17 3.29 21.79
C GLN A 323 7.95 3.27 20.85
N ASP A 324 7.67 4.35 20.13
CA ASP A 324 6.55 4.45 19.19
C ASP A 324 6.94 3.94 17.80
N VAL A 325 8.16 4.23 17.34
CA VAL A 325 8.74 3.60 16.14
C VAL A 325 8.80 2.06 16.30
N LEU A 326 9.21 1.57 17.47
CA LEU A 326 9.16 0.15 17.81
C LEU A 326 7.73 -0.38 18.11
N ARG A 327 6.68 0.45 18.15
CA ARG A 327 5.29 -0.05 18.15
C ARG A 327 4.85 -0.46 16.75
N GLU A 328 5.31 0.21 15.69
CA GLU A 328 5.05 -0.19 14.29
C GLU A 328 5.51 -1.63 14.05
N SER A 329 6.73 -1.97 14.50
CA SER A 329 7.31 -3.30 14.26
C SER A 329 6.64 -4.45 15.04
N ARG A 330 5.95 -4.17 16.16
CA ARG A 330 5.38 -5.20 17.06
C ARG A 330 4.36 -6.12 16.37
N GLY A 331 3.62 -5.62 15.38
CA GLY A 331 2.70 -6.44 14.59
C GLY A 331 3.46 -7.52 13.81
N THR A 332 4.47 -7.11 13.06
CA THR A 332 5.35 -7.98 12.28
C THR A 332 6.17 -8.93 13.15
N THR A 333 6.69 -8.46 14.29
CA THR A 333 7.39 -9.33 15.26
C THR A 333 6.47 -10.45 15.78
N ARG A 334 5.21 -10.13 16.09
CA ARG A 334 4.22 -11.14 16.55
C ARG A 334 3.87 -12.15 15.45
N SER A 335 3.70 -11.74 14.21
CA SER A 335 3.39 -12.66 13.10
C SER A 335 4.56 -13.58 12.76
N LEU A 336 5.81 -13.08 12.79
CA LEU A 336 7.02 -13.89 12.59
C LEU A 336 7.22 -14.93 13.71
N VAL A 337 7.01 -14.54 14.98
CA VAL A 337 7.06 -15.48 16.11
C VAL A 337 5.96 -16.54 16.01
N LEU A 338 4.75 -16.16 15.60
CA LEU A 338 3.65 -17.11 15.38
C LEU A 338 3.96 -18.08 14.23
N ALA A 339 4.54 -17.61 13.12
CA ALA A 339 4.96 -18.45 12.01
C ALA A 339 6.07 -19.45 12.43
N GLY A 340 7.05 -18.99 13.22
CA GLY A 340 8.09 -19.86 13.80
C GLY A 340 7.52 -20.94 14.72
N LEU A 341 6.52 -20.61 15.54
CA LEU A 341 5.77 -21.56 16.37
C LEU A 341 5.01 -22.58 15.52
N VAL A 342 4.23 -22.15 14.53
CA VAL A 342 3.46 -23.04 13.64
C VAL A 342 4.39 -23.99 12.88
N LEU A 343 5.51 -23.48 12.33
CA LEU A 343 6.47 -24.31 11.61
C LEU A 343 7.18 -25.32 12.54
N SER A 344 7.50 -24.92 13.78
CA SER A 344 7.99 -25.83 14.82
C SER A 344 6.98 -26.94 15.14
N LEU A 345 5.69 -26.60 15.18
CA LEU A 345 4.57 -27.50 15.47
C LEU A 345 4.25 -28.46 14.32
N LEU A 346 4.74 -28.20 13.10
CA LEU A 346 4.73 -29.13 11.96
C LEU A 346 5.95 -30.06 11.95
N VAL A 347 7.13 -29.54 12.29
CA VAL A 347 8.41 -30.29 12.28
C VAL A 347 8.48 -31.35 13.39
N LEU A 348 8.00 -31.03 14.60
CA LEU A 348 8.01 -31.96 15.73
C LEU A 348 7.21 -33.27 15.51
N PRO A 349 5.92 -33.24 15.12
CA PRO A 349 5.13 -34.46 14.95
C PRO A 349 5.54 -35.27 13.71
N THR A 350 6.05 -34.63 12.65
CA THR A 350 6.54 -35.33 11.45
C THR A 350 7.82 -36.10 11.74
N GLY A 351 8.80 -35.48 12.41
CA GLY A 351 10.00 -36.17 12.90
C GLY A 351 9.67 -37.32 13.87
N ALA A 352 8.72 -37.11 14.78
CA ALA A 352 8.26 -38.15 15.71
C ALA A 352 7.50 -39.30 15.02
N ALA A 353 6.72 -39.01 13.96
CA ALA A 353 6.03 -40.03 13.18
C ALA A 353 7.01 -40.89 12.37
N LEU A 354 8.00 -40.26 11.72
CA LEU A 354 9.05 -40.96 10.98
C LEU A 354 9.88 -41.88 11.91
N TRP A 355 10.24 -41.38 13.10
CA TRP A 355 10.91 -42.17 14.14
C TRP A 355 10.09 -43.40 14.59
N ARG A 356 8.78 -43.24 14.79
CA ARG A 356 7.87 -44.37 15.13
C ARG A 356 7.73 -45.36 13.98
N SER A 357 7.74 -44.90 12.74
CA SER A 357 7.60 -45.75 11.55
C SER A 357 8.77 -46.72 11.42
N LEU A 358 10.01 -46.18 11.45
CA LEU A 358 11.24 -46.97 11.36
C LEU A 358 11.36 -48.05 12.46
N ARG A 359 10.76 -47.81 13.63
CA ARG A 359 10.82 -48.72 14.78
C ARG A 359 9.77 -49.85 14.76
N ARG A 360 8.72 -49.76 13.93
CA ARG A 360 7.67 -50.80 13.83
C ARG A 360 8.04 -51.96 12.91
N ASP A 361 8.95 -51.73 11.98
CA ASP A 361 9.35 -52.72 10.98
C ASP A 361 10.17 -53.87 11.62
N GLU A 362 11.00 -53.52 12.62
CA GLU A 362 11.86 -54.45 13.38
C GLU A 362 11.06 -55.52 14.17
N ASP A 363 9.88 -55.18 14.70
CA ASP A 363 9.03 -56.09 15.49
C ASP A 363 8.26 -57.10 14.63
N SER A 364 7.90 -56.72 13.40
CA SER A 364 6.95 -57.45 12.55
C SER A 364 7.48 -58.81 12.11
N GLN A 365 8.78 -58.92 11.84
CA GLN A 365 9.40 -60.14 11.31
C GLN A 365 9.46 -61.31 12.32
N ARG A 366 9.30 -61.05 13.63
CA ARG A 366 9.46 -62.07 14.67
C ARG A 366 8.28 -63.03 14.82
N ARG A 367 7.07 -62.67 14.37
CA ARG A 367 5.82 -63.35 14.79
C ARG A 367 5.35 -64.52 13.91
N LEU A 368 5.88 -64.67 12.69
CA LEU A 368 5.32 -65.58 11.67
C LEU A 368 5.74 -67.06 11.77
N ARG A 369 6.60 -67.46 12.72
CA ARG A 369 7.22 -68.81 12.73
C ARG A 369 6.50 -69.89 13.55
N VAL A 370 5.39 -69.59 14.23
CA VAL A 370 4.90 -70.41 15.38
C VAL A 370 3.60 -71.21 15.12
N MET A 371 2.77 -70.82 14.15
CA MET A 371 1.38 -71.35 14.01
C MET A 371 1.21 -72.32 12.82
N ARG A 372 1.41 -73.64 12.98
CA ARG A 372 1.14 -74.59 11.86
C ARG A 372 0.82 -76.09 12.11
N ALA A 373 0.44 -76.52 13.32
CA ALA A 373 -0.11 -77.87 13.57
C ALA A 373 -1.05 -77.85 14.80
N GLY A 374 -2.13 -78.64 14.89
CA GLY A 374 -2.76 -79.60 13.95
C GLY A 374 -4.09 -80.13 14.54
N ALA A 375 -4.91 -80.88 13.78
CA ALA A 375 -6.26 -81.32 14.23
C ALA A 375 -6.76 -82.64 13.60
N ARG A 376 -7.57 -83.42 14.34
CA ARG A 376 -8.54 -84.46 13.87
C ARG A 376 -9.46 -84.91 15.03
N LEU A 377 -10.51 -85.71 14.74
CA LEU A 377 -11.75 -85.71 15.55
C LEU A 377 -12.57 -87.04 15.54
N LEU A 378 -13.33 -87.25 16.62
CA LEU A 378 -14.56 -88.06 16.77
C LEU A 378 -14.55 -89.61 16.69
N GLU A 379 -13.43 -90.27 16.40
CA GLU A 379 -13.26 -91.69 16.80
C GLU A 379 -12.42 -91.77 18.08
N ALA A 380 -12.76 -92.58 19.10
CA ALA A 380 -13.77 -93.64 19.14
C ALA A 380 -15.04 -93.25 19.94
N ARG A 381 -16.06 -92.76 19.21
CA ARG A 381 -17.42 -92.24 19.54
C ARG A 381 -18.32 -92.94 20.58
N ARG A 382 -17.79 -93.84 21.42
CA ARG A 382 -18.52 -94.54 22.49
C ARG A 382 -17.71 -94.69 23.77
N ARG A 383 -16.37 -94.74 23.66
CA ARG A 383 -15.50 -94.23 24.71
C ARG A 383 -15.80 -92.71 24.84
N ALA A 384 -15.81 -92.02 23.69
CA ALA A 384 -16.44 -90.72 23.44
C ALA A 384 -17.99 -90.74 23.45
N ILE A 385 -18.55 -91.20 24.58
CA ILE A 385 -19.75 -90.63 25.23
C ILE A 385 -19.35 -90.15 26.64
N LEU A 386 -18.50 -90.90 27.34
CA LEU A 386 -17.84 -90.43 28.57
C LEU A 386 -16.63 -89.52 28.29
N GLU A 387 -15.97 -89.67 27.13
CA GLU A 387 -14.98 -88.68 26.61
C GLU A 387 -15.63 -87.58 25.75
N ALA A 388 -16.92 -87.70 25.41
CA ALA A 388 -17.67 -86.67 24.67
C ALA A 388 -18.69 -85.92 25.54
N SER A 389 -18.69 -86.19 26.85
CA SER A 389 -19.18 -85.21 27.82
C SER A 389 -18.28 -84.00 27.72
N MET A 390 -18.81 -82.86 27.26
CA MET A 390 -18.07 -81.58 27.28
C MET A 390 -17.69 -81.18 28.70
N ASP A 391 -18.48 -81.60 29.68
CA ASP A 391 -18.21 -81.42 31.09
C ASP A 391 -17.30 -82.58 31.55
N GLY A 392 -16.15 -82.25 32.15
CA GLY A 392 -15.30 -83.19 32.86
C GLY A 392 -16.06 -83.83 34.02
N ILE A 393 -15.78 -85.10 34.28
CA ILE A 393 -16.41 -85.90 35.34
C ILE A 393 -15.30 -86.54 36.16
N LEU A 394 -15.26 -86.20 37.44
CA LEU A 394 -14.44 -86.91 38.43
C LEU A 394 -15.35 -87.54 39.48
N THR A 395 -14.94 -88.66 40.06
CA THR A 395 -15.61 -89.28 41.20
C THR A 395 -14.60 -89.53 42.30
N PHE A 396 -14.93 -89.18 43.54
CA PHE A 396 -14.10 -89.41 44.73
C PHE A 396 -14.88 -90.11 45.85
N ASP A 397 -14.15 -90.74 46.77
CA ASP A 397 -14.71 -91.40 47.94
C ASP A 397 -15.00 -90.42 49.11
N ALA A 398 -15.54 -90.94 50.21
CA ALA A 398 -15.80 -90.16 51.41
C ALA A 398 -14.54 -89.64 52.15
N ALA A 399 -13.33 -90.07 51.76
CA ALA A 399 -12.06 -89.52 52.24
C ALA A 399 -11.48 -88.42 51.34
N GLY A 400 -12.13 -88.14 50.20
CA GLY A 400 -11.67 -87.16 49.21
C GLY A 400 -10.70 -87.73 48.16
N THR A 401 -10.52 -89.04 48.10
CA THR A 401 -9.61 -89.74 47.17
C THR A 401 -10.29 -89.92 45.81
N VAL A 402 -9.66 -89.53 44.71
CA VAL A 402 -10.23 -89.70 43.36
C VAL A 402 -10.19 -91.20 42.97
N VAL A 403 -11.35 -91.74 42.60
CA VAL A 403 -11.54 -93.14 42.19
C VAL A 403 -11.91 -93.28 40.71
N ASP A 404 -12.47 -92.24 40.09
CA ASP A 404 -12.71 -92.18 38.64
C ASP A 404 -12.45 -90.76 38.11
N PHE A 405 -11.97 -90.68 36.87
CA PHE A 405 -11.57 -89.43 36.22
C PHE A 405 -11.71 -89.60 34.70
N ASN A 406 -12.66 -88.91 34.07
CA ASN A 406 -12.88 -89.07 32.62
C ASN A 406 -11.88 -88.25 31.79
N PRO A 407 -11.66 -88.59 30.50
CA PRO A 407 -10.71 -87.85 29.67
C PRO A 407 -11.07 -86.38 29.38
N ALA A 408 -12.33 -85.96 29.57
CA ALA A 408 -12.67 -84.54 29.57
C ALA A 408 -12.10 -83.82 30.80
N ALA A 409 -12.05 -84.46 31.97
CA ALA A 409 -11.33 -83.94 33.14
C ALA A 409 -9.80 -84.01 32.95
N GLU A 410 -9.26 -85.04 32.29
CA GLU A 410 -7.83 -85.07 31.90
C GLU A 410 -7.45 -83.88 31.01
N LEU A 411 -8.30 -83.52 30.04
CA LEU A 411 -8.11 -82.34 29.19
C LEU A 411 -8.24 -81.01 29.96
N ILE A 412 -9.28 -80.87 30.80
CA ILE A 412 -9.55 -79.64 31.56
C ILE A 412 -8.42 -79.34 32.58
N PHE A 413 -7.90 -80.37 33.27
CA PHE A 413 -6.82 -80.19 34.25
C PHE A 413 -5.42 -80.49 33.71
N GLY A 414 -5.29 -80.99 32.48
CA GLY A 414 -4.02 -81.32 31.83
C GLY A 414 -3.21 -82.45 32.52
N ARG A 415 -3.85 -83.25 33.39
CA ARG A 415 -3.24 -84.35 34.17
C ARG A 415 -3.80 -85.68 33.71
N GLU A 416 -2.95 -86.71 33.63
CA GLU A 416 -3.42 -88.05 33.33
C GLU A 416 -4.15 -88.68 34.54
N ARG A 417 -5.18 -89.45 34.25
CA ARG A 417 -5.98 -90.26 35.18
C ARG A 417 -5.11 -91.16 36.07
N THR A 418 -3.98 -91.62 35.55
CA THR A 418 -2.95 -92.43 36.23
C THR A 418 -2.22 -91.66 37.33
N GLU A 419 -2.05 -90.34 37.21
CA GLU A 419 -1.49 -89.47 38.26
C GLU A 419 -2.53 -89.10 39.32
N VAL A 420 -3.81 -89.00 38.92
CA VAL A 420 -4.88 -88.42 39.74
C VAL A 420 -5.65 -89.48 40.55
N ILE A 421 -5.83 -90.70 40.04
CA ILE A 421 -6.48 -91.78 40.78
C ILE A 421 -5.63 -92.17 42.00
N GLY A 422 -6.27 -92.31 43.16
CA GLY A 422 -5.60 -92.54 44.44
C GLY A 422 -5.00 -91.27 45.08
N GLN A 423 -5.02 -90.12 44.39
CA GLN A 423 -4.66 -88.83 44.98
C GLN A 423 -5.88 -88.11 45.57
N PRO A 424 -5.68 -87.18 46.53
CA PRO A 424 -6.76 -86.36 47.04
C PRO A 424 -7.23 -85.31 46.01
N VAL A 425 -8.55 -85.19 45.82
CA VAL A 425 -9.19 -84.33 44.81
C VAL A 425 -8.78 -82.85 44.90
N PHE A 426 -8.39 -82.38 46.09
CA PHE A 426 -7.93 -81.00 46.30
C PHE A 426 -6.58 -80.66 45.65
N HIS A 427 -5.83 -81.63 45.10
CA HIS A 427 -4.67 -81.35 44.26
C HIS A 427 -5.04 -80.61 42.95
N LEU A 428 -6.28 -80.77 42.47
CA LEU A 428 -6.83 -80.09 41.28
C LEU A 428 -7.29 -78.64 41.56
N LEU A 429 -7.14 -78.16 42.79
CA LEU A 429 -7.62 -76.85 43.24
C LEU A 429 -6.47 -75.99 43.80
N PRO A 430 -6.45 -74.67 43.53
CA PRO A 430 -5.49 -73.76 44.15
C PRO A 430 -5.80 -73.59 45.65
N HIS A 431 -4.78 -73.30 46.48
CA HIS A 431 -4.91 -73.25 47.94
C HIS A 431 -6.11 -72.43 48.44
N ARG A 432 -6.43 -71.29 47.79
CA ARG A 432 -7.58 -70.44 48.13
C ARG A 432 -8.96 -71.13 48.04
N ALA A 433 -9.10 -72.11 47.14
CA ALA A 433 -10.36 -72.83 46.92
C ALA A 433 -10.50 -74.05 47.85
N ARG A 434 -9.38 -74.67 48.26
CA ARG A 434 -9.37 -75.92 49.04
C ARG A 434 -10.19 -75.84 50.34
N ALA A 435 -10.05 -74.73 51.08
CA ALA A 435 -10.77 -74.54 52.34
C ALA A 435 -12.31 -74.51 52.18
N ARG A 436 -12.81 -73.88 51.10
CA ARG A 436 -14.25 -73.80 50.80
C ARG A 436 -14.84 -75.18 50.46
N VAL A 437 -14.11 -75.99 49.69
CA VAL A 437 -14.54 -77.35 49.33
C VAL A 437 -14.44 -78.30 50.53
N MET A 438 -13.41 -78.16 51.38
CA MET A 438 -13.26 -78.95 52.60
C MET A 438 -14.39 -78.72 53.61
N ALA A 439 -14.77 -77.46 53.86
CA ALA A 439 -15.91 -77.15 54.73
C ALA A 439 -17.19 -77.82 54.20
N SER A 440 -17.46 -77.64 52.89
CA SER A 440 -18.65 -78.17 52.21
C SER A 440 -18.79 -79.70 52.29
N LEU A 441 -17.69 -80.44 52.15
CA LEU A 441 -17.70 -81.91 52.30
C LEU A 441 -17.87 -82.34 53.76
N SER A 442 -17.26 -81.63 54.70
CA SER A 442 -17.39 -81.88 56.15
C SER A 442 -18.81 -81.62 56.66
N ASP A 443 -19.44 -80.53 56.23
CA ASP A 443 -20.83 -80.20 56.58
C ASP A 443 -21.80 -81.26 56.02
N TYR A 444 -21.63 -81.69 54.76
CA TYR A 444 -22.45 -82.77 54.19
C TYR A 444 -22.27 -84.11 54.94
N LEU A 445 -21.03 -84.52 55.24
CA LEU A 445 -20.74 -85.78 55.94
C LEU A 445 -21.20 -85.76 57.41
N SER A 446 -21.26 -84.60 58.05
CA SER A 446 -21.81 -84.42 59.40
C SER A 446 -23.35 -84.25 59.42
N GLY A 447 -24.02 -84.40 58.27
CA GLY A 447 -25.48 -84.35 58.16
C GLY A 447 -26.08 -82.94 58.14
N ARG A 448 -25.25 -81.90 57.97
CA ARG A 448 -25.71 -80.52 57.79
C ARG A 448 -26.01 -80.24 56.32
N ALA A 449 -27.21 -79.71 56.05
CA ALA A 449 -27.62 -79.33 54.71
C ALA A 449 -27.04 -77.96 54.32
N GLY A 450 -25.76 -77.90 53.94
CA GLY A 450 -25.12 -76.69 53.42
C GLY A 450 -23.75 -76.92 52.77
N GLY A 451 -23.51 -76.27 51.63
CA GLY A 451 -22.19 -76.18 50.97
C GLY A 451 -21.99 -77.12 49.77
N VAL A 452 -21.92 -76.52 48.57
CA VAL A 452 -21.43 -77.03 47.25
C VAL A 452 -22.09 -78.32 46.69
N VAL A 453 -22.41 -79.31 47.50
CA VAL A 453 -23.10 -80.55 47.09
C VAL A 453 -24.52 -80.22 46.65
N ASN A 454 -24.94 -80.79 45.52
CA ASN A 454 -26.21 -80.51 44.82
C ASN A 454 -26.42 -79.04 44.38
N GLN A 455 -25.36 -78.23 44.30
CA GLN A 455 -25.42 -76.86 43.78
C GLN A 455 -24.36 -76.62 42.71
N ARG A 456 -24.69 -75.75 41.75
CA ARG A 456 -23.77 -75.26 40.70
C ARG A 456 -22.98 -74.08 41.25
N VAL A 457 -21.65 -74.17 41.22
CA VAL A 457 -20.74 -73.20 41.83
C VAL A 457 -19.57 -72.90 40.89
N GLU A 458 -19.34 -71.62 40.59
CA GLU A 458 -18.10 -71.16 39.93
C GLU A 458 -16.96 -71.04 40.96
N MET A 459 -15.78 -71.55 40.60
CA MET A 459 -14.52 -71.35 41.31
C MET A 459 -13.34 -71.44 40.34
N ASP A 460 -12.11 -71.53 40.86
CA ASP A 460 -10.92 -71.72 40.02
C ASP A 460 -10.44 -73.19 40.04
N GLY A 461 -10.15 -73.74 38.86
CA GLY A 461 -9.37 -74.98 38.70
C GLY A 461 -7.86 -74.69 38.68
N LEU A 462 -7.04 -75.72 38.91
CA LEU A 462 -5.58 -75.67 38.81
C LEU A 462 -5.05 -76.81 37.93
N ASP A 463 -4.42 -76.48 36.80
CA ASP A 463 -3.94 -77.49 35.85
C ASP A 463 -2.56 -78.09 36.23
N ALA A 464 -2.10 -79.06 35.44
CA ALA A 464 -0.80 -79.73 35.59
C ALA A 464 0.40 -78.77 35.58
N ARG A 465 0.28 -77.64 34.89
CA ARG A 465 1.33 -76.61 34.74
C ARG A 465 1.23 -75.52 35.80
N GLY A 466 0.29 -75.65 36.74
CA GLY A 466 0.04 -74.66 37.79
C GLY A 466 -0.73 -73.42 37.34
N ARG A 467 -1.29 -73.43 36.11
CA ARG A 467 -2.15 -72.35 35.62
C ARG A 467 -3.54 -72.47 36.26
N ILE A 468 -4.06 -71.32 36.67
CA ILE A 468 -5.38 -71.16 37.27
C ILE A 468 -6.37 -70.76 36.16
N PHE A 469 -7.54 -71.40 36.10
CA PHE A 469 -8.56 -71.16 35.07
C PHE A 469 -9.99 -71.22 35.66
N PRO A 470 -10.99 -70.54 35.07
CA PRO A 470 -12.35 -70.47 35.61
C PRO A 470 -13.12 -71.77 35.36
N LEU A 471 -13.64 -72.36 36.43
CA LEU A 471 -14.30 -73.65 36.44
C LEU A 471 -15.68 -73.57 37.12
N GLU A 472 -16.73 -73.88 36.35
CA GLU A 472 -18.04 -74.18 36.90
C GLU A 472 -18.06 -75.65 37.36
N LEU A 473 -18.55 -75.95 38.56
CA LEU A 473 -18.72 -77.35 39.01
C LEU A 473 -20.03 -77.60 39.75
N THR A 474 -20.47 -78.86 39.75
CA THR A 474 -21.61 -79.36 40.53
C THR A 474 -21.25 -80.74 41.09
N VAL A 475 -21.34 -80.93 42.41
CA VAL A 475 -21.00 -82.20 43.06
C VAL A 475 -22.28 -82.93 43.47
N VAL A 476 -22.47 -84.19 43.04
CA VAL A 476 -23.62 -85.02 43.42
C VAL A 476 -23.19 -86.30 44.16
N PRO A 477 -23.88 -86.69 45.26
CA PRO A 477 -23.56 -87.90 46.01
C PRO A 477 -24.18 -89.14 45.35
N VAL A 478 -23.39 -90.20 45.20
CA VAL A 478 -23.77 -91.47 44.58
C VAL A 478 -23.49 -92.61 45.56
N ARG A 479 -24.50 -93.41 45.90
CA ARG A 479 -24.36 -94.58 46.78
C ARG A 479 -24.27 -95.86 45.95
N ALA A 480 -23.20 -96.64 46.14
CA ALA A 480 -22.97 -97.89 45.42
C ALA A 480 -22.43 -98.96 46.39
N ARG A 481 -23.06 -100.15 46.42
CA ARG A 481 -22.64 -101.33 47.20
C ARG A 481 -22.15 -101.00 48.63
N SER A 482 -22.98 -100.30 49.41
CA SER A 482 -22.72 -99.87 50.80
C SER A 482 -21.65 -98.78 50.99
N GLN A 483 -21.07 -98.22 49.93
CA GLN A 483 -20.14 -97.09 49.98
C GLN A 483 -20.76 -95.82 49.39
N LEU A 484 -20.27 -94.67 49.84
CA LEU A 484 -20.66 -93.34 49.38
C LEU A 484 -19.52 -92.74 48.55
N PHE A 485 -19.85 -92.34 47.34
CA PHE A 485 -18.99 -91.60 46.42
C PHE A 485 -19.60 -90.24 46.10
N PHE A 486 -18.79 -89.32 45.62
CA PHE A 486 -19.19 -88.01 45.14
C PHE A 486 -18.71 -87.86 43.70
N THR A 487 -19.65 -87.76 42.76
CA THR A 487 -19.36 -87.50 41.35
C THR A 487 -19.54 -86.01 41.09
N ALA A 488 -18.49 -85.34 40.64
CA ALA A 488 -18.51 -83.93 40.28
C ALA A 488 -18.47 -83.77 38.77
N THR A 489 -19.44 -83.02 38.23
CA THR A 489 -19.39 -82.50 36.85
C THR A 489 -18.72 -81.13 36.85
N LEU A 490 -17.85 -80.90 35.87
CA LEU A 490 -16.84 -79.85 35.84
C LEU A 490 -16.84 -79.23 34.44
N ARG A 491 -16.98 -77.92 34.32
CA ARG A 491 -17.06 -77.24 33.02
C ARG A 491 -16.11 -76.06 32.99
N ASP A 492 -15.15 -76.09 32.08
CA ASP A 492 -14.34 -74.91 31.76
C ASP A 492 -15.25 -73.88 31.07
N ILE A 493 -15.34 -72.69 31.64
CA ILE A 493 -16.17 -71.58 31.13
C ILE A 493 -15.35 -70.50 30.41
N THR A 494 -14.06 -70.76 30.13
CA THR A 494 -13.15 -69.85 29.43
C THR A 494 -13.73 -69.39 28.09
N ALA A 495 -14.11 -70.33 27.21
CA ALA A 495 -14.68 -70.00 25.89
C ALA A 495 -15.99 -69.18 25.97
N ARG A 496 -16.81 -69.39 27.01
CA ARG A 496 -18.02 -68.59 27.22
C ARG A 496 -17.69 -67.16 27.67
N ARG A 497 -16.68 -66.99 28.53
CA ARG A 497 -16.17 -65.65 28.89
C ARG A 497 -15.51 -64.94 27.71
N GLU A 498 -14.88 -65.68 26.81
CA GLU A 498 -14.31 -65.14 25.56
C GLU A 498 -15.43 -64.61 24.63
N GLU A 499 -16.51 -65.37 24.41
CA GLU A 499 -17.68 -64.94 23.61
C GLU A 499 -18.43 -63.75 24.23
N GLU A 500 -18.68 -63.79 25.56
CA GLU A 500 -19.31 -62.67 26.28
C GLU A 500 -18.44 -61.40 26.25
N ALA A 501 -17.10 -61.54 26.29
CA ALA A 501 -16.16 -60.43 26.15
C ALA A 501 -16.05 -59.90 24.70
N GLU A 502 -16.05 -60.78 23.68
CA GLU A 502 -16.06 -60.36 22.27
C GLU A 502 -17.32 -59.54 21.95
N ARG A 503 -18.49 -59.98 22.44
CA ARG A 503 -19.74 -59.24 22.27
C ARG A 503 -19.74 -57.89 22.99
N ALA A 504 -19.14 -57.80 24.18
CA ALA A 504 -18.97 -56.53 24.88
C ALA A 504 -18.03 -55.58 24.11
N ALA A 505 -16.88 -56.08 23.65
CA ALA A 505 -15.92 -55.31 22.86
C ALA A 505 -16.48 -54.84 21.51
N LEU A 506 -17.34 -55.64 20.86
CA LEU A 506 -18.06 -55.24 19.64
C LEU A 506 -19.04 -54.09 19.92
N LEU A 507 -19.80 -54.17 21.01
CA LEU A 507 -20.73 -53.09 21.42
C LEU A 507 -19.97 -51.80 21.74
N GLU A 508 -18.92 -51.87 22.56
CA GLU A 508 -18.03 -50.74 22.87
C GLU A 508 -17.46 -50.12 21.57
N ARG A 509 -17.00 -50.96 20.63
CA ARG A 509 -16.48 -50.49 19.34
C ARG A 509 -17.54 -49.80 18.47
N THR A 510 -18.79 -50.27 18.47
CA THR A 510 -19.88 -49.58 17.76
C THR A 510 -20.24 -48.23 18.40
N GLN A 511 -20.21 -48.14 19.73
CA GLN A 511 -20.44 -46.88 20.45
C GLN A 511 -19.30 -45.87 20.24
N ALA A 512 -18.05 -46.34 20.24
CA ALA A 512 -16.88 -45.52 19.92
C ALA A 512 -16.95 -44.96 18.49
N LEU A 513 -17.28 -45.80 17.50
CA LEU A 513 -17.46 -45.38 16.10
C LEU A 513 -18.60 -44.36 15.94
N ALA A 514 -19.73 -44.55 16.64
CA ALA A 514 -20.83 -43.58 16.63
C ALA A 514 -20.39 -42.23 17.24
N THR A 515 -19.69 -42.26 18.38
CA THR A 515 -19.18 -41.06 19.06
C THR A 515 -18.18 -40.30 18.20
N ASP A 516 -17.27 -40.99 17.52
CA ASP A 516 -16.29 -40.36 16.63
C ASP A 516 -16.93 -39.81 15.35
N LEU A 517 -18.00 -40.45 14.84
CA LEU A 517 -18.79 -39.89 13.73
C LEU A 517 -19.53 -38.60 14.13
N GLU A 518 -20.11 -38.54 15.33
CA GLU A 518 -20.72 -37.31 15.85
C GLU A 518 -19.69 -36.20 16.03
N ARG A 519 -18.49 -36.51 16.54
CA ARG A 519 -17.37 -35.56 16.65
C ARG A 519 -16.92 -35.03 15.28
N GLN A 520 -16.80 -35.91 14.28
CA GLN A 520 -16.45 -35.52 12.91
C GLN A 520 -17.52 -34.61 12.29
N LYS A 521 -18.80 -34.93 12.49
CA LYS A 521 -19.91 -34.08 12.04
C LYS A 521 -19.88 -32.71 12.73
N LEU A 522 -19.69 -32.67 14.05
CA LEU A 522 -19.61 -31.41 14.81
C LEU A 522 -18.44 -30.53 14.35
N ALA A 523 -17.28 -31.14 14.04
CA ALA A 523 -16.14 -30.42 13.49
C ALA A 523 -16.41 -29.85 12.09
N LEU A 524 -17.09 -30.59 11.22
CA LEU A 524 -17.55 -30.09 9.92
C LEU A 524 -18.55 -28.95 10.07
N ASP A 525 -19.55 -29.09 10.94
CA ASP A 525 -20.58 -28.07 11.19
C ASP A 525 -20.02 -26.78 11.83
N ALA A 526 -18.98 -26.91 12.64
CA ALA A 526 -18.27 -25.77 13.23
C ALA A 526 -17.31 -25.05 12.25
N HIS A 527 -16.91 -25.70 11.15
CA HIS A 527 -15.89 -25.16 10.24
C HIS A 527 -16.45 -24.74 8.87
N ALA A 528 -17.21 -25.61 8.20
CA ALA A 528 -17.67 -25.42 6.82
C ALA A 528 -19.18 -25.21 6.71
N ILE A 529 -19.60 -24.59 5.61
CA ILE A 529 -21.00 -24.48 5.20
C ILE A 529 -21.38 -25.83 4.59
N VAL A 530 -22.38 -26.53 5.15
CA VAL A 530 -22.78 -27.86 4.68
C VAL A 530 -24.26 -27.91 4.34
N SER A 531 -24.58 -28.46 3.17
CA SER A 531 -25.94 -28.84 2.78
C SER A 531 -25.97 -30.24 2.17
N ILE A 532 -27.12 -30.91 2.28
CA ILE A 532 -27.43 -32.14 1.54
C ILE A 532 -28.72 -31.89 0.77
N THR A 533 -28.76 -32.32 -0.48
CA THR A 533 -29.92 -32.14 -1.37
C THR A 533 -30.40 -33.45 -2.00
N ASP A 534 -31.68 -33.48 -2.39
CA ASP A 534 -32.26 -34.54 -3.22
C ASP A 534 -31.81 -34.43 -4.70
N PRO A 535 -32.14 -35.41 -5.57
CA PRO A 535 -31.75 -35.38 -6.98
C PRO A 535 -32.29 -34.18 -7.77
N PHE A 536 -33.31 -33.49 -7.25
CA PHE A 536 -33.95 -32.30 -7.83
C PHE A 536 -33.44 -30.98 -7.23
N GLY A 537 -32.41 -31.05 -6.38
CA GLY A 537 -31.75 -29.91 -5.72
C GLY A 537 -32.51 -29.33 -4.53
N ARG A 538 -33.46 -30.07 -3.93
CA ARG A 538 -34.16 -29.66 -2.70
C ARG A 538 -33.30 -29.93 -1.48
N ILE A 539 -33.15 -28.97 -0.59
CA ILE A 539 -32.35 -29.08 0.63
C ILE A 539 -33.03 -30.05 1.61
N LEU A 540 -32.39 -31.19 1.85
CA LEU A 540 -32.77 -32.19 2.85
C LEU A 540 -32.14 -31.92 4.22
N TYR A 541 -30.98 -31.26 4.22
CA TYR A 541 -30.27 -30.82 5.42
C TYR A 541 -29.45 -29.56 5.11
N ALA A 542 -29.38 -28.66 6.07
CA ALA A 542 -28.53 -27.47 6.08
C ALA A 542 -27.98 -27.29 7.49
N ASN A 543 -26.70 -27.00 7.63
CA ASN A 543 -26.09 -26.75 8.93
C ASN A 543 -26.24 -25.28 9.39
N ALA A 544 -25.86 -25.01 10.64
CA ALA A 544 -26.03 -23.69 11.25
C ALA A 544 -25.33 -22.58 10.44
N LYS A 545 -24.13 -22.84 9.92
CA LYS A 545 -23.38 -21.89 9.07
C LYS A 545 -24.11 -21.52 7.79
N LEU A 546 -24.84 -22.44 7.16
CA LEU A 546 -25.63 -22.10 5.97
C LEU A 546 -26.82 -21.20 6.32
N ALA A 547 -27.49 -21.43 7.46
CA ALA A 547 -28.58 -20.57 7.93
C ALA A 547 -28.07 -19.16 8.28
N GLU A 548 -26.99 -19.08 9.07
CA GLU A 548 -26.31 -17.84 9.45
C GLU A 548 -25.84 -17.02 8.24
N LEU A 549 -25.11 -17.65 7.31
CA LEU A 549 -24.54 -16.95 6.16
C LEU A 549 -25.60 -16.54 5.14
N SER A 550 -26.63 -17.36 4.90
CA SER A 550 -27.67 -17.03 3.92
C SER A 550 -28.77 -16.10 4.45
N GLY A 551 -28.90 -15.95 5.78
CA GLY A 551 -29.98 -15.20 6.43
C GLY A 551 -31.35 -15.90 6.40
N TYR A 552 -31.43 -17.13 5.87
CA TYR A 552 -32.65 -17.94 5.90
C TYR A 552 -32.61 -18.90 7.11
N SER A 553 -33.73 -18.99 7.83
CA SER A 553 -33.85 -19.95 8.93
C SER A 553 -33.85 -21.41 8.42
N PRO A 554 -33.47 -22.40 9.25
CA PRO A 554 -33.45 -23.81 8.82
C PRO A 554 -34.79 -24.31 8.28
N THR A 555 -35.92 -23.84 8.84
CA THR A 555 -37.28 -24.15 8.38
C THR A 555 -37.65 -23.48 7.05
N GLU A 556 -36.98 -22.39 6.68
CA GLU A 556 -37.11 -21.76 5.36
C GLU A 556 -36.22 -22.41 4.30
N LEU A 557 -35.08 -22.99 4.70
CA LEU A 557 -34.15 -23.70 3.81
C LEU A 557 -34.66 -25.11 3.44
N LEU A 558 -35.13 -25.88 4.42
CA LEU A 558 -35.52 -27.28 4.22
C LEU A 558 -36.68 -27.43 3.21
N GLY A 559 -36.57 -28.41 2.32
CA GLY A 559 -37.53 -28.70 1.24
C GLY A 559 -37.53 -27.71 0.06
N ARG A 560 -36.88 -26.53 0.19
CA ARG A 560 -36.70 -25.56 -0.89
C ARG A 560 -35.55 -25.97 -1.80
N LYS A 561 -35.58 -25.52 -3.06
CA LYS A 561 -34.48 -25.74 -4.00
C LYS A 561 -33.29 -24.83 -3.68
N HIS A 562 -32.07 -25.36 -3.82
CA HIS A 562 -30.82 -24.65 -3.53
C HIS A 562 -30.63 -23.37 -4.38
N ASN A 563 -31.34 -23.25 -5.51
CA ASN A 563 -31.36 -22.05 -6.36
C ASN A 563 -32.01 -20.82 -5.69
N LEU A 564 -32.64 -20.96 -4.52
CA LEU A 564 -33.05 -19.85 -3.65
C LEU A 564 -31.92 -18.82 -3.44
N LEU A 565 -30.68 -19.31 -3.34
CA LEU A 565 -29.48 -18.53 -3.06
C LEU A 565 -28.83 -17.94 -4.33
N LYS A 566 -29.34 -18.21 -5.54
CA LYS A 566 -28.72 -17.79 -6.81
C LYS A 566 -28.65 -16.26 -6.91
N SER A 567 -27.43 -15.71 -7.00
CA SER A 567 -27.20 -14.27 -7.17
C SER A 567 -27.81 -13.69 -8.45
N GLY A 568 -27.62 -14.40 -9.56
CA GLY A 568 -27.91 -13.95 -10.93
C GLY A 568 -26.69 -13.41 -11.69
N GLU A 569 -25.50 -13.34 -11.06
CA GLU A 569 -24.29 -12.76 -11.67
C GLU A 569 -23.48 -13.78 -12.49
N HIS A 570 -23.53 -15.07 -12.13
CA HIS A 570 -22.94 -16.12 -12.96
C HIS A 570 -23.82 -16.42 -14.19
N PRO A 571 -23.24 -16.47 -15.40
CA PRO A 571 -23.99 -16.86 -16.60
C PRO A 571 -24.47 -18.31 -16.50
N ASP A 572 -25.62 -18.60 -17.13
CA ASP A 572 -26.28 -19.92 -17.04
C ASP A 572 -25.50 -21.07 -17.68
N THR A 573 -24.35 -20.82 -18.31
CA THR A 573 -23.35 -21.85 -18.63
C THR A 573 -22.78 -22.50 -17.37
N VAL A 574 -22.44 -21.72 -16.34
CA VAL A 574 -21.82 -22.20 -15.08
C VAL A 574 -22.74 -23.18 -14.37
N TYR A 575 -24.01 -22.81 -14.18
CA TYR A 575 -25.00 -23.67 -13.52
C TYR A 575 -25.34 -24.91 -14.34
N ARG A 576 -25.38 -24.82 -15.68
CA ARG A 576 -25.58 -26.00 -16.56
C ARG A 576 -24.39 -26.96 -16.48
N GLN A 577 -23.16 -26.46 -16.40
CA GLN A 577 -21.97 -27.29 -16.22
C GLN A 577 -21.99 -27.99 -14.85
N LEU A 578 -22.26 -27.26 -13.76
CA LEU A 578 -22.41 -27.81 -12.41
C LEU A 578 -23.43 -28.97 -12.38
N TRP A 579 -24.65 -28.74 -12.88
CA TRP A 579 -25.69 -29.77 -12.91
C TRP A 579 -25.29 -30.98 -13.76
N ARG A 580 -24.65 -30.77 -14.91
CA ARG A 580 -24.15 -31.85 -15.76
C ARG A 580 -23.07 -32.69 -15.05
N THR A 581 -22.14 -32.07 -14.35
CA THR A 581 -21.09 -32.79 -13.60
C THR A 581 -21.69 -33.68 -12.51
N ILE A 582 -22.55 -33.13 -11.64
CA ILE A 582 -23.04 -33.89 -10.48
C ILE A 582 -24.05 -34.99 -10.86
N THR A 583 -24.91 -34.75 -11.86
CA THR A 583 -25.86 -35.76 -12.37
C THR A 583 -25.15 -36.94 -13.05
N GLN A 584 -23.93 -36.73 -13.56
CA GLN A 584 -23.07 -37.79 -14.12
C GLN A 584 -22.24 -38.53 -13.04
N GLY A 585 -22.57 -38.38 -11.75
CA GLY A 585 -21.82 -39.03 -10.66
C GLY A 585 -20.42 -38.46 -10.43
N SER A 586 -20.06 -37.35 -11.07
CA SER A 586 -18.75 -36.70 -10.93
C SER A 586 -18.79 -35.61 -9.85
N ILE A 587 -17.68 -35.43 -9.13
CA ILE A 587 -17.55 -34.37 -8.12
C ILE A 587 -17.34 -33.03 -8.81
N TRP A 588 -18.17 -32.03 -8.49
CA TRP A 588 -18.01 -30.65 -8.96
C TRP A 588 -17.21 -29.81 -7.96
N HIS A 589 -16.39 -28.90 -8.47
CA HIS A 589 -15.63 -27.91 -7.71
C HIS A 589 -15.75 -26.53 -8.37
N GLY A 590 -15.83 -25.46 -7.59
CA GLY A 590 -15.76 -24.10 -8.11
C GLY A 590 -16.18 -23.01 -7.12
N GLU A 591 -16.18 -21.77 -7.59
CA GLU A 591 -16.69 -20.61 -6.86
C GLU A 591 -18.09 -20.20 -7.35
N LEU A 592 -18.93 -19.73 -6.43
CA LEU A 592 -20.25 -19.17 -6.72
C LEU A 592 -20.47 -17.88 -5.92
N VAL A 593 -21.03 -16.86 -6.57
CA VAL A 593 -21.69 -15.74 -5.89
C VAL A 593 -23.13 -16.12 -5.58
N ASN A 594 -23.50 -16.03 -4.32
CA ASN A 594 -24.85 -16.23 -3.80
C ASN A 594 -25.43 -14.90 -3.29
N ARG A 595 -26.74 -14.88 -3.00
CA ARG A 595 -27.45 -13.74 -2.40
C ARG A 595 -28.10 -14.18 -1.08
N ARG A 596 -27.96 -13.35 -0.05
CA ARG A 596 -28.66 -13.50 1.23
C ARG A 596 -30.16 -13.18 1.11
N LYS A 597 -30.91 -13.45 2.18
CA LYS A 597 -32.34 -13.09 2.31
C LYS A 597 -32.61 -11.58 2.24
N ASP A 598 -31.69 -10.75 2.73
CA ASP A 598 -31.75 -9.28 2.72
C ASP A 598 -31.37 -8.64 1.36
N GLY A 599 -30.62 -9.34 0.52
CA GLY A 599 -30.14 -8.86 -0.77
C GLY A 599 -28.61 -8.80 -0.91
N GLU A 600 -27.84 -8.88 0.17
CA GLU A 600 -26.37 -8.83 0.14
C GLU A 600 -25.78 -9.99 -0.67
N ARG A 601 -24.62 -9.76 -1.30
CA ARG A 601 -23.84 -10.79 -1.99
C ARG A 601 -22.85 -11.46 -1.04
N TYR A 602 -22.65 -12.76 -1.22
CA TYR A 602 -21.56 -13.49 -0.58
C TYR A 602 -20.96 -14.50 -1.56
N TRP A 603 -19.65 -14.72 -1.45
CA TRP A 603 -18.84 -15.57 -2.32
C TRP A 603 -18.48 -16.86 -1.57
N VAL A 604 -18.71 -18.00 -2.22
CA VAL A 604 -18.35 -19.31 -1.67
C VAL A 604 -17.46 -20.06 -2.65
N ALA A 605 -16.36 -20.65 -2.14
CA ALA A 605 -15.66 -21.73 -2.81
C ALA A 605 -16.20 -23.06 -2.28
N GLY A 606 -16.51 -24.04 -3.14
CA GLY A 606 -17.13 -25.27 -2.68
C GLY A 606 -16.99 -26.47 -3.59
N THR A 607 -17.21 -27.63 -2.97
CA THR A 607 -17.27 -28.95 -3.59
C THR A 607 -18.71 -29.49 -3.49
N ILE A 608 -19.18 -30.16 -4.54
CA ILE A 608 -20.45 -30.90 -4.53
C ILE A 608 -20.18 -32.36 -4.91
N VAL A 609 -20.44 -33.26 -3.97
CA VAL A 609 -20.22 -34.70 -4.09
C VAL A 609 -21.56 -35.41 -4.30
N PRO A 610 -21.77 -36.10 -5.43
CA PRO A 610 -22.92 -37.00 -5.60
C PRO A 610 -22.75 -38.27 -4.77
N VAL A 611 -23.83 -38.68 -4.10
CA VAL A 611 -23.91 -39.94 -3.35
C VAL A 611 -24.78 -40.92 -4.16
N PRO A 612 -24.22 -42.04 -4.64
CA PRO A 612 -24.98 -43.02 -5.43
C PRO A 612 -26.00 -43.76 -4.57
N GLY A 613 -27.11 -44.15 -5.19
CA GLY A 613 -28.05 -45.14 -4.67
C GLY A 613 -27.67 -46.56 -5.09
N ASP A 614 -28.52 -47.51 -4.72
CA ASP A 614 -28.37 -48.95 -4.99
C ASP A 614 -28.46 -49.28 -6.51
N ASP A 615 -28.95 -48.34 -7.31
CA ASP A 615 -29.01 -48.34 -8.78
C ASP A 615 -27.78 -47.71 -9.46
N GLY A 616 -26.83 -47.18 -8.68
CA GLY A 616 -25.65 -46.46 -9.17
C GLY A 616 -25.91 -45.00 -9.58
N LEU A 617 -27.14 -44.49 -9.48
CA LEU A 617 -27.49 -43.11 -9.82
C LEU A 617 -27.38 -42.18 -8.60
N PRO A 618 -27.04 -40.88 -8.76
CA PRO A 618 -26.99 -39.95 -7.63
C PRO A 618 -28.33 -39.79 -6.92
N ARG A 619 -28.45 -40.35 -5.71
CA ARG A 619 -29.66 -40.28 -4.87
C ARG A 619 -29.67 -39.04 -3.96
N GLN A 620 -28.50 -38.47 -3.66
CA GLN A 620 -28.32 -37.21 -2.95
C GLN A 620 -27.08 -36.47 -3.47
N TYR A 621 -27.00 -35.15 -3.22
CA TYR A 621 -25.76 -34.39 -3.38
C TYR A 621 -25.40 -33.70 -2.07
N ILE A 622 -24.17 -33.93 -1.59
CA ILE A 622 -23.59 -33.24 -0.43
C ILE A 622 -22.78 -32.06 -0.94
N SER A 623 -23.04 -30.85 -0.46
CA SER A 623 -22.22 -29.69 -0.71
C SER A 623 -21.47 -29.26 0.55
N ILE A 624 -20.17 -29.01 0.40
CA ILE A 624 -19.29 -28.44 1.43
C ILE A 624 -18.68 -27.18 0.84
N GLN A 625 -18.83 -26.05 1.52
CA GLN A 625 -18.44 -24.73 1.02
C GLN A 625 -17.74 -23.90 2.12
N THR A 626 -16.88 -22.98 1.69
CA THR A 626 -16.15 -22.02 2.53
C THR A 626 -16.52 -20.61 2.09
N ASP A 627 -16.86 -19.73 3.03
CA ASP A 627 -17.06 -18.31 2.76
C ASP A 627 -15.71 -17.65 2.44
N ILE A 628 -15.62 -17.08 1.23
CA ILE A 628 -14.45 -16.34 0.74
C ILE A 628 -14.75 -14.85 0.54
N SER A 629 -15.90 -14.37 1.04
CA SER A 629 -16.34 -12.97 0.90
C SER A 629 -15.39 -11.95 1.56
N ALA A 630 -14.64 -12.36 2.58
CA ALA A 630 -13.58 -11.52 3.15
C ALA A 630 -12.37 -11.40 2.22
N LEU A 631 -11.92 -12.53 1.64
CA LEU A 631 -10.81 -12.58 0.69
C LEU A 631 -11.14 -11.80 -0.60
N ARG A 632 -12.28 -12.07 -1.23
CA ARG A 632 -12.70 -11.37 -2.45
C ARG A 632 -12.86 -9.86 -2.26
N ARG A 633 -13.35 -9.41 -1.09
CA ARG A 633 -13.40 -7.96 -0.76
C ARG A 633 -12.00 -7.35 -0.58
N ALA A 634 -11.06 -8.07 0.04
CA ALA A 634 -9.68 -7.61 0.18
C ALA A 634 -8.95 -7.52 -1.18
N GLU A 635 -9.12 -8.50 -2.06
CA GLU A 635 -8.59 -8.49 -3.43
C GLU A 635 -9.15 -7.32 -4.25
N LEU A 636 -10.47 -7.11 -4.23
CA LEU A 636 -11.12 -5.99 -4.91
C LEU A 636 -10.67 -4.63 -4.37
N ALA A 637 -10.55 -4.49 -3.04
CA ALA A 637 -10.05 -3.27 -2.41
C ALA A 637 -8.58 -2.99 -2.77
N LEU A 638 -7.72 -4.02 -2.82
CA LEU A 638 -6.32 -3.89 -3.23
C LEU A 638 -6.18 -3.52 -4.71
N ALA A 639 -6.98 -4.14 -5.59
CA ALA A 639 -7.02 -3.80 -7.01
C ALA A 639 -7.42 -2.33 -7.23
N GLN A 640 -8.51 -1.88 -6.58
CA GLN A 640 -8.95 -0.49 -6.64
C GLN A 640 -7.97 0.49 -6.01
N ALA A 641 -7.24 0.10 -4.96
CA ALA A 641 -6.21 0.94 -4.35
C ALA A 641 -5.04 1.15 -5.32
N ARG A 642 -4.56 0.07 -5.95
CA ARG A 642 -3.50 0.11 -6.97
C ARG A 642 -3.92 0.89 -8.23
N GLU A 643 -5.17 0.76 -8.66
CA GLU A 643 -5.71 1.55 -9.78
C GLU A 643 -5.72 3.05 -9.45
N ARG A 644 -6.16 3.43 -8.24
CA ARG A 644 -6.10 4.82 -7.76
C ARG A 644 -4.66 5.33 -7.65
N GLU A 645 -3.72 4.51 -7.19
CA GLU A 645 -2.29 4.85 -7.10
C GLU A 645 -1.72 5.19 -8.49
N VAL A 646 -2.01 4.37 -9.51
CA VAL A 646 -1.63 4.65 -10.91
C VAL A 646 -2.30 5.92 -11.44
N GLN A 647 -3.58 6.13 -11.18
CA GLN A 647 -4.30 7.36 -11.58
C GLN A 647 -3.76 8.62 -10.89
N ILE A 648 -3.29 8.52 -9.65
CA ILE A 648 -2.65 9.63 -8.92
C ILE A 648 -1.27 9.93 -9.51
N GLY A 649 -0.46 8.90 -9.80
CA GLY A 649 0.83 9.05 -10.49
C GLY A 649 0.68 9.77 -11.83
N ALA A 650 -0.22 9.27 -12.68
CA ALA A 650 -0.55 9.87 -13.98
C ALA A 650 -0.91 11.36 -13.88
N ARG A 651 -1.80 11.74 -12.95
CA ARG A 651 -2.19 13.14 -12.74
C ARG A 651 -1.04 14.02 -12.26
N ILE A 652 -0.18 13.52 -11.36
CA ILE A 652 1.01 14.26 -10.91
C ILE A 652 1.96 14.47 -12.09
N GLN A 653 2.16 13.46 -12.93
CA GLN A 653 3.06 13.53 -14.08
C GLN A 653 2.54 14.49 -15.16
N GLN A 654 1.25 14.42 -15.52
CA GLN A 654 0.60 15.39 -16.40
C GLN A 654 0.76 16.83 -15.89
N SER A 655 0.58 17.06 -14.58
CA SER A 655 0.74 18.37 -13.94
C SER A 655 2.19 18.86 -13.86
N LEU A 656 3.18 18.00 -14.08
CA LEU A 656 4.61 18.37 -14.19
C LEU A 656 5.02 18.60 -15.65
N LEU A 657 4.46 17.83 -16.58
CA LEU A 657 4.80 17.86 -18.00
C LEU A 657 4.15 19.04 -18.74
N VAL A 658 2.90 19.39 -18.43
CA VAL A 658 2.16 20.47 -19.13
C VAL A 658 1.97 21.67 -18.20
N THR A 659 2.75 22.73 -18.41
CA THR A 659 2.55 24.01 -17.70
C THR A 659 1.31 24.72 -18.26
N PRO A 660 0.41 25.28 -17.43
CA PRO A 660 -0.69 26.11 -17.92
C PRO A 660 -0.16 27.41 -18.57
N PRO A 661 -0.85 27.96 -19.58
CA PRO A 661 -0.41 29.18 -20.24
C PRO A 661 -0.40 30.39 -19.27
N PRO A 662 0.52 31.35 -19.47
CA PRO A 662 0.59 32.56 -18.65
C PRO A 662 -0.66 33.43 -18.81
N ALA A 663 -0.89 34.33 -17.84
CA ALA A 663 -2.17 35.02 -17.69
C ALA A 663 -2.60 35.84 -18.94
N ALA A 664 -3.91 35.92 -19.12
CA ALA A 664 -4.54 36.42 -20.36
C ALA A 664 -4.73 37.95 -20.43
N ASP A 665 -3.94 38.69 -19.65
CA ASP A 665 -3.78 40.15 -19.67
C ASP A 665 -2.68 40.64 -20.63
N ARG A 666 -2.16 39.74 -21.48
CA ARG A 666 -1.08 39.99 -22.46
C ARG A 666 -1.62 40.26 -23.88
N PRO A 667 -0.86 40.92 -24.77
CA PRO A 667 -1.20 41.11 -26.19
C PRO A 667 -1.00 39.83 -27.03
N LEU A 668 -1.28 38.67 -26.43
CA LEU A 668 -1.02 37.31 -26.88
C LEU A 668 -2.05 36.41 -26.19
N TRP A 669 -2.81 35.63 -26.95
CA TRP A 669 -3.76 34.66 -26.40
C TRP A 669 -3.21 33.26 -26.59
N LEU A 670 -3.00 32.56 -25.48
CA LEU A 670 -2.40 31.23 -25.41
C LEU A 670 -3.41 30.20 -24.88
N SER A 671 -3.40 29.00 -25.45
CA SER A 671 -4.12 27.82 -24.97
C SER A 671 -3.28 26.57 -25.13
N VAL A 672 -3.52 25.61 -24.26
CA VAL A 672 -2.99 24.24 -24.35
C VAL A 672 -4.14 23.25 -24.16
N SER A 673 -4.11 22.15 -24.89
CA SER A 673 -4.98 20.99 -24.67
C SER A 673 -4.10 19.75 -24.71
N ASN A 674 -4.05 19.01 -23.61
CA ASN A 674 -3.36 17.73 -23.52
C ASN A 674 -4.35 16.62 -23.15
N GLN A 675 -4.16 15.44 -23.74
CA GLN A 675 -4.92 14.24 -23.44
C GLN A 675 -4.00 13.02 -23.57
N ALA A 676 -3.67 12.41 -22.43
CA ALA A 676 -2.86 11.20 -22.41
C ALA A 676 -3.61 9.96 -22.90
N SER A 677 -2.88 9.09 -23.59
CA SER A 677 -3.34 7.83 -24.19
C SER A 677 -3.49 6.71 -23.16
N GLN A 678 -2.44 6.48 -22.34
CA GLN A 678 -2.44 5.55 -21.20
C GLN A 678 -1.93 6.19 -19.89
N GLY A 679 -1.90 7.52 -19.83
CA GLY A 679 -1.78 8.30 -18.59
C GLY A 679 -0.38 8.81 -18.25
N VAL A 680 0.68 8.25 -18.84
CA VAL A 680 2.08 8.65 -18.57
C VAL A 680 2.92 8.51 -19.83
N ASP A 681 3.44 9.62 -20.36
CA ASP A 681 4.33 9.61 -21.52
C ASP A 681 5.40 10.71 -21.50
N GLY A 682 6.23 10.82 -22.54
CA GLY A 682 7.34 11.78 -22.64
C GLY A 682 6.94 13.23 -22.99
N ASP A 683 5.76 13.40 -23.57
CA ASP A 683 5.22 14.61 -24.17
C ASP A 683 5.08 15.77 -23.15
N PHE A 684 5.67 16.94 -23.44
CA PHE A 684 5.76 18.07 -22.49
C PHE A 684 5.59 19.45 -23.12
N VAL A 685 5.06 20.40 -22.33
CA VAL A 685 4.89 21.81 -22.69
C VAL A 685 5.39 22.71 -21.55
N GLU A 686 6.18 23.72 -21.90
CA GLU A 686 6.65 24.76 -20.99
C GLU A 686 6.47 26.16 -21.58
N PHE A 687 6.13 27.13 -20.72
CA PHE A 687 5.93 28.53 -21.09
C PHE A 687 6.83 29.44 -20.25
N PHE A 688 7.75 30.17 -20.89
CA PHE A 688 8.63 31.10 -20.20
C PHE A 688 8.29 32.55 -20.50
N GLU A 689 8.06 33.33 -19.44
CA GLU A 689 7.83 34.76 -19.53
C GLU A 689 9.15 35.55 -19.51
N LEU A 690 9.45 36.26 -20.59
CA LEU A 690 10.60 37.16 -20.68
C LEU A 690 10.18 38.64 -20.66
N GLY A 691 8.94 38.92 -20.28
CA GLY A 691 8.30 40.23 -20.16
C GLY A 691 6.90 40.24 -20.78
N PRO A 692 6.11 41.33 -20.58
CA PRO A 692 4.68 41.36 -20.91
C PRO A 692 4.35 41.12 -22.39
N ASN A 693 5.30 41.38 -23.29
CA ASN A 693 5.13 41.24 -24.75
C ASN A 693 6.02 40.13 -25.34
N CYS A 694 6.66 39.29 -24.53
CA CYS A 694 7.61 38.26 -24.98
C CYS A 694 7.43 36.96 -24.19
N VAL A 695 6.93 35.93 -24.89
CA VAL A 695 6.75 34.58 -24.33
C VAL A 695 7.51 33.59 -25.20
N ASP A 696 8.23 32.68 -24.55
CA ASP A 696 8.77 31.49 -25.19
C ASP A 696 7.85 30.30 -24.91
N ILE A 697 7.60 29.51 -25.94
CA ILE A 697 6.88 28.25 -25.91
C ILE A 697 7.89 27.16 -26.22
N VAL A 698 8.01 26.16 -25.35
CA VAL A 698 8.79 24.95 -25.59
C VAL A 698 7.84 23.77 -25.58
N VAL A 699 7.79 23.01 -26.66
CA VAL A 699 7.09 21.72 -26.76
C VAL A 699 8.12 20.67 -27.12
N GLY A 700 8.01 19.48 -26.54
CA GLY A 700 8.93 18.39 -26.86
C GLY A 700 8.40 17.04 -26.40
N ASP A 701 9.00 15.98 -26.93
CA ASP A 701 8.73 14.59 -26.58
C ASP A 701 10.05 13.85 -26.31
N VAL A 702 10.00 12.88 -25.39
CA VAL A 702 11.14 12.08 -24.94
C VAL A 702 10.99 10.64 -25.40
N MET A 703 11.98 10.13 -26.14
CA MET A 703 11.97 8.77 -26.65
C MET A 703 11.77 7.73 -25.53
N GLY A 704 10.64 7.02 -25.59
CA GLY A 704 10.22 6.03 -24.61
C GLY A 704 8.71 6.09 -24.43
N LYS A 705 8.19 5.45 -23.37
CA LYS A 705 6.84 5.64 -22.83
C LYS A 705 6.85 5.44 -21.31
N GLY A 706 5.84 5.95 -20.61
CA GLY A 706 5.68 5.73 -19.17
C GLY A 706 6.65 6.52 -18.29
N LEU A 707 6.84 6.04 -17.04
CA LEU A 707 7.51 6.76 -15.95
C LEU A 707 8.90 7.31 -16.33
N ALA A 708 9.70 6.58 -17.10
CA ALA A 708 11.03 7.02 -17.50
C ALA A 708 10.99 8.24 -18.43
N ALA A 709 10.13 8.21 -19.46
CA ALA A 709 9.94 9.31 -20.39
C ALA A 709 9.41 10.55 -19.66
N ALA A 710 8.39 10.38 -18.81
CA ALA A 710 7.81 11.47 -18.01
C ALA A 710 8.81 12.13 -17.03
N LEU A 711 9.66 11.34 -16.36
CA LEU A 711 10.71 11.88 -15.49
C LEU A 711 11.78 12.65 -16.28
N MET A 712 12.13 12.16 -17.47
CA MET A 712 13.07 12.82 -18.37
C MET A 712 12.48 14.09 -19.01
N GLY A 713 11.17 14.13 -19.29
CA GLY A 713 10.47 15.35 -19.72
C GLY A 713 10.49 16.42 -18.64
N ALA A 714 10.16 16.05 -17.39
CA ALA A 714 10.27 16.94 -16.24
C ALA A 714 11.72 17.42 -15.99
N ALA A 715 12.71 16.54 -16.13
CA ALA A 715 14.13 16.92 -16.04
C ALA A 715 14.56 17.87 -17.17
N THR A 716 14.02 17.68 -18.38
CA THR A 716 14.25 18.57 -19.54
C THR A 716 13.69 19.97 -19.26
N LYS A 717 12.42 20.07 -18.79
CA LYS A 717 11.81 21.35 -18.38
C LYS A 717 12.59 22.07 -17.28
N LEU A 718 13.08 21.32 -16.29
CA LEU A 718 13.93 21.86 -15.22
C LEU A 718 15.27 22.39 -15.77
N GLN A 719 15.88 21.70 -16.74
CA GLN A 719 17.11 22.17 -17.37
C GLN A 719 16.87 23.38 -18.29
N PHE A 720 15.75 23.46 -19.01
CA PHE A 720 15.35 24.70 -19.70
C PHE A 720 15.22 25.86 -18.72
N SER A 721 14.51 25.67 -17.61
CA SER A 721 14.37 26.67 -16.55
C SER A 721 15.72 27.15 -16.00
N ARG A 722 16.63 26.20 -15.74
CA ARG A 722 17.97 26.47 -15.22
C ARG A 722 18.85 27.21 -16.24
N SER A 723 18.96 26.70 -17.47
CA SER A 723 19.75 27.33 -18.54
C SER A 723 19.22 28.73 -18.88
N MET A 724 17.89 28.92 -18.88
CA MET A 724 17.25 30.22 -19.07
C MET A 724 17.67 31.21 -17.96
N ALA A 725 17.51 30.83 -16.68
CA ALA A 725 17.86 31.70 -15.55
C ALA A 725 19.36 32.05 -15.53
N GLU A 726 20.23 31.07 -15.81
CA GLU A 726 21.67 31.28 -15.88
C GLU A 726 22.05 32.25 -17.01
N LEU A 727 21.51 32.06 -18.22
CA LEU A 727 21.77 32.97 -19.34
C LEU A 727 21.19 34.37 -19.11
N VAL A 728 19.97 34.50 -18.56
CA VAL A 728 19.37 35.80 -18.22
C VAL A 728 20.19 36.54 -17.17
N SER A 729 20.83 35.86 -16.22
CA SER A 729 21.74 36.51 -15.26
C SER A 729 23.06 37.00 -15.87
N ARG A 730 23.52 36.38 -16.95
CA ARG A 730 24.76 36.75 -17.68
C ARG A 730 24.53 37.86 -18.70
N TYR A 731 23.36 37.92 -19.33
CA TYR A 731 23.02 38.94 -20.33
C TYR A 731 22.55 40.23 -19.62
N GLN A 732 23.39 41.28 -19.64
CA GLN A 732 23.13 42.55 -18.95
C GLN A 732 22.01 43.38 -19.62
N GLY A 733 20.75 42.99 -19.42
CA GLY A 733 19.56 43.66 -19.94
C GLY A 733 19.14 43.26 -21.37
N ALA A 734 19.97 42.49 -22.08
CA ALA A 734 19.59 41.80 -23.31
C ALA A 734 18.88 40.46 -22.99
N ARG A 735 18.09 39.92 -23.92
CA ARG A 735 17.51 38.57 -23.79
C ARG A 735 18.38 37.54 -24.51
N PRO A 736 18.71 36.38 -23.91
CA PRO A 736 19.42 35.31 -24.61
C PRO A 736 18.54 34.72 -25.72
N GLU A 737 19.12 34.45 -26.88
CA GLU A 737 18.39 33.94 -28.04
C GLU A 737 17.97 32.46 -27.87
N PRO A 738 16.85 32.00 -28.45
CA PRO A 738 16.43 30.59 -28.43
C PRO A 738 17.56 29.60 -28.76
N ALA A 739 18.35 29.85 -29.82
CA ALA A 739 19.51 29.00 -30.15
C ALA A 739 20.55 28.91 -29.02
N ALA A 740 20.83 30.01 -28.31
CA ALA A 740 21.77 30.04 -27.21
C ALA A 740 21.23 29.32 -25.95
N ILE A 741 19.92 29.42 -25.71
CA ILE A 741 19.24 28.68 -24.64
C ILE A 741 19.29 27.18 -24.94
N LEU A 742 18.96 26.79 -26.16
CA LEU A 742 18.93 25.39 -26.56
C LEU A 742 20.32 24.75 -26.57
N ALA A 743 21.36 25.49 -26.99
CA ALA A 743 22.75 25.06 -26.85
C ALA A 743 23.16 24.80 -25.39
N ALA A 744 22.75 25.68 -24.46
CA ALA A 744 23.02 25.50 -23.03
C ALA A 744 22.23 24.34 -22.40
N VAL A 745 21.00 24.06 -22.87
CA VAL A 745 20.24 22.86 -22.46
C VAL A 745 20.89 21.60 -23.03
N HIS A 746 21.22 21.59 -24.33
CA HIS A 746 21.87 20.46 -25.01
C HIS A 746 23.19 20.06 -24.33
N GLY A 747 24.08 21.01 -24.07
CA GLY A 747 25.36 20.73 -23.41
C GLY A 747 25.22 20.17 -21.99
N ALA A 748 24.10 20.44 -21.31
CA ALA A 748 23.81 19.89 -19.99
C ALA A 748 23.08 18.53 -20.05
N LEU A 749 22.15 18.33 -20.99
CA LEU A 749 21.33 17.11 -21.05
C LEU A 749 21.97 15.95 -21.82
N THR A 750 22.76 16.23 -22.86
CA THR A 750 23.27 15.20 -23.78
C THR A 750 24.05 14.06 -23.09
N PRO A 751 24.92 14.30 -22.09
CA PRO A 751 25.58 13.22 -21.35
C PRO A 751 24.60 12.31 -20.59
N HIS A 752 23.49 12.85 -20.08
CA HIS A 752 22.46 12.08 -19.39
C HIS A 752 21.55 11.32 -20.36
N LEU A 753 21.25 11.90 -21.52
CA LEU A 753 20.49 11.25 -22.59
C LEU A 753 21.26 10.06 -23.18
N GLN A 754 22.54 10.25 -23.51
CA GLN A 754 23.41 9.20 -24.04
C GLN A 754 23.66 8.07 -23.02
N ALA A 755 23.73 8.38 -21.73
CA ALA A 755 23.83 7.37 -20.67
C ALA A 755 22.55 6.54 -20.45
N LEU A 756 21.45 6.88 -21.13
CA LEU A 756 20.15 6.21 -21.07
C LEU A 756 19.69 5.68 -22.45
N ASP A 757 20.56 5.71 -23.47
CA ASP A 757 20.24 5.42 -24.89
C ASP A 757 19.00 6.19 -25.40
N ALA A 758 18.77 7.41 -24.89
CA ALA A 758 17.57 8.20 -25.14
C ALA A 758 17.85 9.48 -25.96
N PHE A 759 16.81 10.03 -26.57
CA PHE A 759 16.83 11.36 -27.19
C PHE A 759 15.55 12.15 -26.87
N VAL A 760 15.57 13.46 -27.10
CA VAL A 760 14.41 14.35 -26.91
C VAL A 760 14.18 15.16 -28.19
N THR A 761 12.99 15.05 -28.77
CA THR A 761 12.54 15.96 -29.83
C THR A 761 12.06 17.26 -29.17
N VAL A 762 12.43 18.43 -29.70
CA VAL A 762 12.01 19.71 -29.13
C VAL A 762 11.74 20.75 -30.22
N CYS A 763 10.70 21.56 -30.07
CA CYS A 763 10.58 22.85 -30.72
C CYS A 763 10.52 23.97 -29.68
N HIS A 764 11.41 24.97 -29.83
CA HIS A 764 11.45 26.18 -29.00
C HIS A 764 11.11 27.39 -29.87
N VAL A 765 9.97 28.03 -29.61
CA VAL A 765 9.50 29.22 -30.33
C VAL A 765 9.44 30.41 -29.38
N ARG A 766 9.98 31.56 -29.78
CA ARG A 766 9.82 32.86 -29.11
C ARG A 766 8.85 33.74 -29.89
N LEU A 767 7.87 34.31 -29.20
CA LEU A 767 6.93 35.31 -29.72
C LEU A 767 7.20 36.66 -29.05
N ASP A 768 7.80 37.61 -29.77
CA ASP A 768 7.97 39.00 -29.29
C ASP A 768 7.05 39.96 -30.07
N SER A 769 5.91 40.30 -29.45
CA SER A 769 4.92 41.24 -29.99
C SER A 769 5.35 42.72 -29.89
N ARG A 770 6.47 43.04 -29.20
CA ARG A 770 7.05 44.40 -29.22
C ARG A 770 7.96 44.59 -30.45
N LEU A 771 8.69 43.55 -30.84
CA LEU A 771 9.55 43.53 -32.03
C LEU A 771 8.79 43.10 -33.30
N GLY A 772 7.59 42.53 -33.16
CA GLY A 772 6.80 42.00 -34.28
C GLY A 772 7.46 40.78 -34.94
N ARG A 773 8.15 39.96 -34.13
CA ARG A 773 9.02 38.87 -34.60
C ARG A 773 8.73 37.57 -33.83
N LEU A 774 8.52 36.50 -34.60
CA LEU A 774 8.60 35.11 -34.15
C LEU A 774 10.02 34.60 -34.46
N SER A 775 10.67 33.89 -33.55
CA SER A 775 11.91 33.14 -33.85
C SER A 775 11.81 31.72 -33.33
N TRP A 776 12.39 30.73 -34.00
CA TRP A 776 12.29 29.33 -33.55
C TRP A 776 13.55 28.51 -33.80
N VAL A 777 13.64 27.41 -33.06
CA VAL A 777 14.57 26.30 -33.29
C VAL A 777 13.81 24.98 -33.18
N GLY A 778 13.83 24.17 -34.23
CA GLY A 778 13.29 22.82 -34.26
C GLY A 778 14.37 21.75 -34.26
N CYS A 779 14.27 20.81 -33.32
CA CYS A 779 15.14 19.66 -33.08
C CYS A 779 14.36 18.35 -33.27
N GLY A 780 13.99 18.04 -34.51
CA GLY A 780 13.30 16.82 -34.90
C GLY A 780 11.87 16.61 -34.36
N HIS A 781 11.24 17.65 -33.82
CA HIS A 781 9.84 17.58 -33.34
C HIS A 781 8.85 17.78 -34.50
N GLU A 782 7.55 17.59 -34.27
CA GLU A 782 6.51 17.90 -35.26
C GLU A 782 6.52 19.40 -35.61
N GLU A 783 6.32 19.73 -36.89
CA GLU A 783 6.64 21.08 -37.41
C GLU A 783 5.53 22.09 -37.11
N PRO A 784 5.80 23.19 -36.37
CA PRO A 784 4.77 24.19 -36.07
C PRO A 784 4.18 24.85 -37.31
N LEU A 785 2.91 25.23 -37.20
CA LEU A 785 2.13 25.81 -38.29
C LEU A 785 1.80 27.27 -37.98
N LEU A 786 2.34 28.19 -38.78
CA LEU A 786 2.07 29.63 -38.69
C LEU A 786 1.08 30.05 -39.80
N LEU A 787 -0.15 30.38 -39.43
CA LEU A 787 -1.13 31.02 -40.31
C LEU A 787 -0.92 32.55 -40.25
N GLN A 788 -0.26 33.10 -41.27
CA GLN A 788 -0.03 34.54 -41.38
C GLN A 788 -1.23 35.26 -42.01
N HIS A 789 -1.65 36.37 -41.41
CA HIS A 789 -2.83 37.11 -41.83
C HIS A 789 -2.67 37.69 -43.25
N GLY A 790 -3.52 37.23 -44.17
CA GLY A 790 -3.55 37.71 -45.55
C GLY A 790 -2.51 37.09 -46.49
N GLN A 791 -1.66 36.16 -46.01
CA GLN A 791 -0.69 35.46 -46.87
C GLN A 791 -1.02 33.96 -47.02
N GLY A 792 -0.92 33.17 -45.95
CA GLY A 792 -1.08 31.72 -46.05
C GLY A 792 -0.71 30.97 -44.78
N LEU A 793 -0.65 29.64 -44.88
CA LEU A 793 -0.07 28.78 -43.86
C LEU A 793 1.41 28.54 -44.20
N VAL A 794 2.28 28.62 -43.20
CA VAL A 794 3.72 28.41 -43.30
C VAL A 794 4.13 27.34 -42.30
N HIS A 795 4.92 26.36 -42.74
CA HIS A 795 5.52 25.35 -41.85
C HIS A 795 6.84 25.89 -41.29
N LEU A 796 7.04 25.74 -39.98
CA LEU A 796 8.26 26.15 -39.30
C LEU A 796 9.22 24.95 -39.21
N HIS A 797 9.98 24.74 -40.29
CA HIS A 797 10.81 23.55 -40.44
C HIS A 797 11.85 23.36 -39.34
N ASN A 798 12.21 22.10 -39.07
CA ASN A 798 13.31 21.76 -38.15
C ASN A 798 14.67 22.11 -38.78
N GLN A 799 15.57 22.71 -37.99
CA GLN A 799 16.95 23.00 -38.40
C GLN A 799 17.96 21.96 -37.89
N HIS A 800 17.63 21.20 -36.84
CA HIS A 800 18.57 20.34 -36.10
C HIS A 800 18.00 18.94 -35.84
N PRO A 801 18.85 17.93 -35.55
CA PRO A 801 18.40 16.64 -35.03
C PRO A 801 17.90 16.75 -33.57
N PRO A 802 17.23 15.70 -33.04
CA PRO A 802 16.85 15.62 -31.64
C PRO A 802 18.04 15.74 -30.67
N LEU A 803 17.78 16.25 -29.46
CA LEU A 803 18.79 16.38 -28.41
C LEU A 803 19.27 15.00 -27.94
N GLY A 804 20.56 14.87 -27.63
CA GLY A 804 21.21 13.59 -27.28
C GLY A 804 21.85 12.86 -28.47
N VAL A 805 21.32 13.02 -29.70
CA VAL A 805 21.76 12.27 -30.89
C VAL A 805 23.18 12.63 -31.35
N MET A 806 23.58 13.89 -31.19
CA MET A 806 24.94 14.36 -31.47
C MET A 806 25.58 14.90 -30.18
N ALA A 807 26.88 14.66 -30.00
CA ALA A 807 27.62 15.13 -28.81
C ALA A 807 28.05 16.61 -28.90
N GLU A 808 28.26 17.11 -30.12
CA GLU A 808 28.55 18.52 -30.41
C GLU A 808 27.56 19.02 -31.47
N ALA A 809 26.82 20.09 -31.15
CA ALA A 809 25.85 20.71 -32.04
C ALA A 809 25.88 22.24 -31.92
N THR A 810 26.00 22.93 -33.06
CA THR A 810 25.93 24.40 -33.14
C THR A 810 24.53 24.81 -33.55
N PHE A 811 23.72 25.23 -32.59
CA PHE A 811 22.33 25.61 -32.85
C PHE A 811 22.22 26.94 -33.59
N THR A 812 21.42 26.92 -34.64
CA THR A 812 20.95 28.08 -35.42
C THR A 812 19.45 28.26 -35.20
N GLN A 813 18.94 29.46 -35.48
CA GLN A 813 17.51 29.80 -35.37
C GLN A 813 17.06 30.58 -36.59
N ASP A 814 15.81 30.39 -36.99
CA ASP A 814 15.15 31.20 -38.01
C ASP A 814 14.17 32.20 -37.38
N SER A 815 13.68 33.14 -38.19
CA SER A 815 12.67 34.10 -37.73
C SER A 815 11.73 34.59 -38.84
N LEU A 816 10.50 34.90 -38.45
CA LEU A 816 9.43 35.42 -39.30
C LEU A 816 8.74 36.60 -38.62
N HIS A 817 7.92 37.31 -39.39
CA HIS A 817 7.03 38.33 -38.84
C HIS A 817 5.94 37.72 -37.96
N TRP A 818 5.64 38.40 -36.86
CA TRP A 818 4.54 38.12 -35.94
C TRP A 818 3.70 39.39 -35.76
N ARG A 819 2.44 39.35 -36.21
CA ARG A 819 1.59 40.55 -36.36
C ARG A 819 0.17 40.30 -35.84
N PRO A 820 -0.58 41.36 -35.46
CA PRO A 820 -1.99 41.25 -35.09
C PRO A 820 -2.82 40.48 -36.11
N GLY A 821 -3.36 39.34 -35.69
CA GLY A 821 -4.15 38.44 -36.52
C GLY A 821 -3.45 37.18 -37.02
N ASP A 822 -2.16 37.01 -36.76
CA ASP A 822 -1.40 35.78 -37.01
C ASP A 822 -1.70 34.72 -35.93
N ALA A 823 -1.70 33.45 -36.33
CA ALA A 823 -1.95 32.30 -35.46
C ALA A 823 -0.85 31.24 -35.61
N LEU A 824 -0.20 30.87 -34.51
CA LEU A 824 0.74 29.76 -34.42
C LEU A 824 0.07 28.56 -33.74
N PHE A 825 0.32 27.37 -34.28
CA PHE A 825 -0.10 26.09 -33.71
C PHE A 825 1.10 25.14 -33.63
N LEU A 826 1.20 24.41 -32.52
CA LEU A 826 2.17 23.34 -32.29
C LEU A 826 1.40 22.10 -31.79
N CYS A 827 1.86 20.91 -32.12
CA CYS A 827 1.28 19.67 -31.62
C CYS A 827 2.32 18.57 -31.48
N SER A 828 2.03 17.54 -30.67
CA SER A 828 2.72 16.26 -30.77
C SER A 828 2.36 15.54 -32.07
N ASP A 829 3.14 14.53 -32.44
CA ASP A 829 2.88 13.69 -33.62
C ASP A 829 1.65 12.78 -33.47
N GLY A 830 1.20 12.51 -32.23
CA GLY A 830 0.01 11.73 -31.90
C GLY A 830 -1.27 12.16 -32.62
N VAL A 831 -1.39 13.43 -33.05
CA VAL A 831 -2.49 13.88 -33.93
C VAL A 831 -2.38 13.28 -35.34
N ALA A 832 -1.19 13.33 -35.93
CA ALA A 832 -0.93 12.95 -37.31
C ALA A 832 -0.86 11.42 -37.46
N ASP A 833 -0.32 10.73 -36.44
CA ASP A 833 -0.12 9.29 -36.39
C ASP A 833 -1.32 8.50 -35.84
N ALA A 834 -2.34 9.18 -35.31
CA ALA A 834 -3.64 8.59 -34.96
C ALA A 834 -4.21 7.79 -36.14
N GLN A 835 -4.73 6.58 -35.86
CA GLN A 835 -5.14 5.62 -36.88
C GLN A 835 -6.66 5.62 -37.05
N ARG A 836 -7.12 5.83 -38.29
CA ARG A 836 -8.53 5.74 -38.67
C ARG A 836 -8.96 4.28 -38.80
N ALA A 837 -10.26 4.01 -38.77
CA ALA A 837 -10.84 2.65 -38.85
C ALA A 837 -10.53 1.88 -40.15
N ASP A 838 -9.95 2.53 -41.17
CA ASP A 838 -9.42 1.91 -42.39
C ASP A 838 -7.92 1.57 -42.31
N GLY A 839 -7.28 1.79 -41.15
CA GLY A 839 -5.86 1.59 -40.89
C GLY A 839 -4.96 2.75 -41.34
N ALA A 840 -5.51 3.78 -41.99
CA ALA A 840 -4.72 4.92 -42.44
C ALA A 840 -4.49 5.94 -41.31
N ARG A 841 -3.30 6.55 -41.28
CA ARG A 841 -2.99 7.69 -40.40
C ARG A 841 -3.83 8.92 -40.76
N VAL A 842 -4.09 9.80 -39.80
CA VAL A 842 -4.78 11.08 -40.04
C VAL A 842 -3.96 12.00 -40.96
N GLY A 843 -2.65 12.07 -40.75
CA GLY A 843 -1.67 12.72 -41.64
C GLY A 843 -1.54 14.24 -41.46
N ARG A 844 -0.29 14.74 -41.46
CA ARG A 844 0.09 16.15 -41.23
C ARG A 844 -0.71 17.15 -42.07
N GLU A 845 -0.88 16.88 -43.37
CA GLU A 845 -1.64 17.77 -44.27
C GLU A 845 -3.09 17.99 -43.82
N ARG A 846 -3.74 16.96 -43.27
CA ARG A 846 -5.14 17.05 -42.80
C ARG A 846 -5.23 17.88 -41.51
N VAL A 847 -4.26 17.72 -40.60
CA VAL A 847 -4.14 18.56 -39.40
C VAL A 847 -3.97 20.03 -39.80
N ALA A 848 -3.05 20.29 -40.73
CA ALA A 848 -2.75 21.63 -41.24
C ALA A 848 -3.95 22.29 -41.93
N GLN A 849 -4.69 21.55 -42.76
CA GLN A 849 -5.91 22.04 -43.42
C GLN A 849 -7.03 22.34 -42.42
N ALA A 850 -7.25 21.46 -41.42
CA ALA A 850 -8.27 21.67 -40.39
C ALA A 850 -7.96 22.87 -39.49
N PHE A 851 -6.71 22.98 -39.01
CA PHE A 851 -6.24 24.15 -38.25
C PHE A 851 -6.43 25.45 -39.06
N ALA A 852 -5.97 25.48 -40.31
CA ALA A 852 -6.09 26.65 -41.18
C ALA A 852 -7.55 27.01 -41.53
N ALA A 853 -8.47 26.05 -41.53
CA ALA A 853 -9.90 26.30 -41.73
C ALA A 853 -10.56 26.91 -40.48
N LEU A 854 -10.25 26.41 -39.29
CA LEU A 854 -10.81 26.87 -38.02
C LEU A 854 -10.25 28.24 -37.60
N ALA A 855 -8.93 28.44 -37.67
CA ALA A 855 -8.26 29.69 -37.30
C ALA A 855 -8.52 30.86 -38.26
N ARG A 856 -9.20 30.62 -39.41
CA ARG A 856 -9.73 31.68 -40.28
C ARG A 856 -11.13 32.17 -39.88
N ARG A 857 -11.90 31.34 -39.17
CA ARG A 857 -13.30 31.63 -38.77
C ARG A 857 -13.39 32.12 -37.32
N HIS A 858 -12.64 31.51 -36.42
CA HIS A 858 -12.70 31.78 -35.00
C HIS A 858 -11.47 32.55 -34.52
N ALA A 859 -11.65 33.34 -33.46
CA ALA A 859 -10.57 34.07 -32.77
C ALA A 859 -10.36 33.57 -31.32
N ALA A 860 -10.89 32.39 -30.99
CA ALA A 860 -10.94 31.83 -29.64
C ALA A 860 -10.07 30.55 -29.59
N PRO A 861 -8.82 30.63 -29.08
CA PRO A 861 -7.84 29.54 -29.25
C PRO A 861 -8.25 28.21 -28.62
N ALA A 862 -8.90 28.22 -27.45
CA ALA A 862 -9.28 26.98 -26.75
C ALA A 862 -10.45 26.28 -27.45
N ALA A 863 -11.40 27.05 -27.99
CA ALA A 863 -12.47 26.56 -28.85
C ALA A 863 -11.91 25.99 -30.16
N ILE A 864 -10.89 26.61 -30.76
CA ILE A 864 -10.20 26.10 -31.96
C ILE A 864 -9.50 24.77 -31.65
N LEU A 865 -8.69 24.69 -30.59
CA LEU A 865 -8.02 23.43 -30.20
C LEU A 865 -9.03 22.32 -29.90
N SER A 866 -10.08 22.64 -29.13
CA SER A 866 -11.11 21.66 -28.78
C SER A 866 -11.93 21.21 -29.99
N ARG A 867 -12.18 22.10 -30.96
CA ARG A 867 -12.87 21.75 -32.22
C ARG A 867 -11.98 20.92 -33.14
N LEU A 868 -10.71 21.29 -33.27
CA LEU A 868 -9.71 20.56 -34.05
C LEU A 868 -9.58 19.12 -33.55
N ARG A 869 -9.52 18.92 -32.22
CA ARG A 869 -9.57 17.59 -31.60
C ARG A 869 -10.85 16.83 -31.99
N GLN A 870 -12.02 17.48 -31.94
CA GLN A 870 -13.30 16.85 -32.30
C GLN A 870 -13.42 16.49 -33.80
N GLU A 871 -12.78 17.25 -34.71
CA GLU A 871 -12.82 16.99 -36.15
C GLU A 871 -11.78 15.96 -36.64
N LEU A 872 -10.70 15.77 -35.87
CA LEU A 872 -9.63 14.82 -36.20
C LEU A 872 -9.78 13.48 -35.46
N LEU A 873 -10.35 13.48 -34.25
CA LEU A 873 -10.45 12.31 -33.36
C LEU A 873 -11.92 11.94 -33.07
N ASP A 874 -12.71 11.79 -34.14
CA ASP A 874 -14.04 11.19 -34.09
C ASP A 874 -13.96 9.70 -33.65
N ALA A 875 -15.08 9.11 -33.23
CA ALA A 875 -15.17 7.74 -32.70
C ALA A 875 -14.72 6.60 -33.67
N SER A 876 -14.35 6.96 -34.90
CA SER A 876 -13.73 6.10 -35.91
C SER A 876 -12.19 6.19 -35.94
N VAL A 877 -11.56 6.89 -34.98
CA VAL A 877 -10.12 7.14 -34.92
C VAL A 877 -9.54 6.70 -33.57
N GLN A 878 -8.55 5.81 -33.62
CA GLN A 878 -7.80 5.35 -32.46
C GLN A 878 -6.55 6.21 -32.25
N VAL A 879 -6.52 6.89 -31.11
CA VAL A 879 -5.35 7.58 -30.58
C VAL A 879 -4.42 6.53 -29.97
N ASN A 880 -3.22 6.39 -30.54
CA ASN A 880 -2.20 5.42 -30.10
C ASN A 880 -1.08 6.05 -29.27
N ASP A 881 -1.04 7.38 -29.21
CA ASP A 881 0.02 8.16 -28.59
C ASP A 881 -0.54 9.42 -27.91
N ASP A 882 0.26 10.11 -27.11
CA ASP A 882 -0.23 11.25 -26.32
C ASP A 882 -0.53 12.47 -27.20
N LEU A 883 -1.67 13.11 -26.92
CA LEU A 883 -2.19 14.23 -27.69
C LEU A 883 -1.84 15.54 -26.96
N THR A 884 -0.85 16.28 -27.45
CA THR A 884 -0.56 17.65 -27.01
C THR A 884 -0.84 18.63 -28.15
N LEU A 885 -1.59 19.69 -27.84
CA LEU A 885 -1.94 20.77 -28.75
C LEU A 885 -1.67 22.11 -28.06
N VAL A 886 -0.92 23.00 -28.70
CA VAL A 886 -0.66 24.37 -28.24
C VAL A 886 -1.05 25.36 -29.32
N MET A 887 -1.74 26.44 -28.94
CA MET A 887 -2.08 27.53 -29.86
C MET A 887 -1.71 28.88 -29.27
N ALA A 888 -1.10 29.72 -30.09
CA ALA A 888 -0.87 31.13 -29.82
C ALA A 888 -1.53 31.98 -30.90
N LEU A 889 -2.36 32.95 -30.51
CA LEU A 889 -3.00 33.90 -31.41
C LEU A 889 -2.56 35.32 -31.03
N HIS A 890 -2.12 36.10 -32.01
CA HIS A 890 -2.01 37.54 -31.81
C HIS A 890 -3.40 38.17 -32.02
N PRO A 891 -4.06 38.72 -30.99
CA PRO A 891 -5.35 39.38 -31.18
C PRO A 891 -5.23 40.57 -32.14
N ARG A 892 -6.30 40.82 -32.92
CA ARG A 892 -6.45 42.01 -33.78
C ARG A 892 -7.03 43.23 -33.05
N SER A 893 -7.42 43.04 -31.80
CA SER A 893 -8.21 43.97 -30.99
C SER A 893 -7.39 45.12 -30.41
N ALA A 894 -8.07 46.19 -30.02
CA ALA A 894 -7.51 47.23 -29.16
C ALA A 894 -7.14 46.66 -27.77
N PRO A 895 -6.19 47.28 -27.02
CA PRO A 895 -5.73 46.80 -25.71
C PRO A 895 -6.75 46.89 -24.56
N ALA A 896 -8.04 47.03 -24.87
CA ALA A 896 -9.16 47.04 -23.93
C ALA A 896 -10.06 45.79 -24.10
N GLU A 897 -9.59 44.76 -24.80
CA GLU A 897 -10.18 43.41 -24.78
C GLU A 897 -9.37 42.49 -23.88
N ARG A 898 -10.06 41.86 -22.92
CA ARG A 898 -9.50 40.84 -22.03
C ARG A 898 -10.10 39.49 -22.38
N ARG A 899 -9.28 38.45 -22.27
CA ARG A 899 -9.66 37.03 -22.40
C ARG A 899 -9.52 36.34 -21.04
N LEU A 900 -10.32 35.31 -20.79
CA LEU A 900 -10.13 34.33 -19.72
C LEU A 900 -10.59 32.95 -20.19
N GLU A 901 -9.77 31.92 -19.97
CA GLU A 901 -10.12 30.53 -20.23
C GLU A 901 -10.64 29.91 -18.93
N LEU A 902 -11.87 29.37 -18.95
CA LEU A 902 -12.55 28.88 -17.75
C LEU A 902 -12.83 27.38 -17.86
N ALA A 903 -12.41 26.62 -16.84
CA ALA A 903 -12.76 25.21 -16.70
C ALA A 903 -14.30 25.06 -16.62
N PRO A 904 -14.90 24.06 -17.28
CA PRO A 904 -16.35 23.94 -17.46
C PRO A 904 -17.06 23.34 -16.22
N VAL A 905 -16.74 23.86 -15.04
CA VAL A 905 -17.25 23.41 -13.73
C VAL A 905 -17.81 24.59 -12.95
N LEU A 906 -18.81 24.35 -12.09
CA LEU A 906 -19.46 25.42 -11.32
C LEU A 906 -18.50 26.16 -10.37
N GLY A 907 -17.35 25.57 -10.00
CA GLY A 907 -16.30 26.25 -9.23
C GLY A 907 -15.66 27.44 -9.97
N ALA A 908 -15.66 27.44 -11.31
CA ALA A 908 -15.10 28.55 -12.10
C ALA A 908 -15.97 29.82 -12.07
N LEU A 909 -17.21 29.74 -11.55
CA LEU A 909 -18.12 30.88 -11.43
C LEU A 909 -17.55 32.02 -10.59
N GLU A 910 -16.71 31.75 -9.59
CA GLU A 910 -16.12 32.82 -8.78
C GLU A 910 -15.14 33.69 -9.61
N GLY A 911 -14.31 33.06 -10.43
CA GLY A 911 -13.38 33.74 -11.34
C GLY A 911 -14.13 34.56 -12.40
N LEU A 912 -15.17 33.98 -13.01
CA LEU A 912 -16.06 34.67 -13.95
C LEU A 912 -16.71 35.90 -13.30
N ARG A 913 -17.23 35.78 -12.07
CA ARG A 913 -17.87 36.90 -11.36
C ARG A 913 -16.86 38.00 -11.05
N ARG A 914 -15.68 37.66 -10.52
CA ARG A 914 -14.62 38.63 -10.22
C ARG A 914 -14.15 39.37 -11.49
N ALA A 915 -14.04 38.69 -12.61
CA ALA A 915 -13.67 39.29 -13.89
C ALA A 915 -14.74 40.27 -14.40
N VAL A 916 -15.98 39.79 -14.61
CA VAL A 916 -17.06 40.62 -15.17
C VAL A 916 -17.36 41.83 -14.27
N GLN A 917 -17.30 41.71 -12.95
CA GLN A 917 -17.47 42.85 -12.03
C GLN A 917 -16.35 43.88 -12.12
N ALA A 918 -15.09 43.44 -12.23
CA ALA A 918 -13.95 44.34 -12.37
C ALA A 918 -13.99 45.08 -13.72
N ASP A 919 -14.21 44.33 -14.80
CA ASP A 919 -14.22 44.86 -16.17
C ASP A 919 -15.44 45.79 -16.40
N ALA A 920 -16.61 45.49 -15.80
CA ALA A 920 -17.79 46.36 -15.90
C ALA A 920 -17.60 47.69 -15.15
N ARG A 921 -17.01 47.64 -13.94
CA ARG A 921 -16.65 48.85 -13.19
C ARG A 921 -15.60 49.68 -13.93
N ALA A 922 -14.62 49.05 -14.58
CA ALA A 922 -13.63 49.72 -15.42
C ALA A 922 -14.23 50.32 -16.70
N ALA A 923 -15.28 49.71 -17.27
CA ALA A 923 -16.04 50.24 -18.41
C ALA A 923 -17.02 51.38 -18.04
N GLY A 924 -17.23 51.65 -16.75
CA GLY A 924 -18.04 52.76 -16.25
C GLY A 924 -19.46 52.41 -15.79
N LEU A 925 -19.83 51.12 -15.71
CA LEU A 925 -21.15 50.71 -15.19
C LEU A 925 -21.26 50.98 -13.69
N ASP A 926 -22.47 51.31 -13.23
CA ASP A 926 -22.80 51.41 -11.82
C ASP A 926 -22.87 50.02 -11.14
N GLU A 927 -23.03 50.00 -9.81
CA GLU A 927 -23.04 48.73 -9.07
C GLU A 927 -24.25 47.85 -9.42
N ALA A 928 -25.40 48.44 -9.72
CA ALA A 928 -26.58 47.70 -10.15
C ALA A 928 -26.37 47.07 -11.55
N GLY A 929 -25.82 47.83 -12.50
CA GLY A 929 -25.53 47.37 -13.85
C GLY A 929 -24.44 46.30 -13.90
N ALA A 930 -23.33 46.52 -13.19
CA ALA A 930 -22.27 45.52 -13.03
C ALA A 930 -22.81 44.24 -12.36
N GLY A 931 -23.68 44.38 -11.34
CA GLY A 931 -24.37 43.26 -10.70
C GLY A 931 -25.26 42.47 -11.66
N LEU A 932 -26.11 43.14 -12.44
CA LEU A 932 -27.02 42.52 -13.41
C LEU A 932 -26.24 41.80 -14.53
N LEU A 933 -25.25 42.46 -15.15
CA LEU A 933 -24.41 41.83 -16.17
C LEU A 933 -23.63 40.61 -15.63
N THR A 934 -23.22 40.65 -14.37
CA THR A 934 -22.61 39.51 -13.69
C THR A 934 -23.59 38.35 -13.51
N VAL A 935 -24.85 38.62 -13.12
CA VAL A 935 -25.90 37.59 -13.03
C VAL A 935 -26.19 36.98 -14.39
N ALA A 936 -26.32 37.79 -15.45
CA ALA A 936 -26.51 37.30 -16.81
C ALA A 936 -25.34 36.41 -17.29
N SER A 937 -24.11 36.78 -16.93
CA SER A 937 -22.91 36.01 -17.30
C SER A 937 -22.81 34.68 -16.53
N VAL A 938 -23.14 34.67 -15.23
CA VAL A 938 -23.24 33.45 -14.41
C VAL A 938 -24.30 32.50 -14.95
N GLU A 939 -25.47 33.04 -15.32
CA GLU A 939 -26.58 32.26 -15.85
C GLU A 939 -26.21 31.71 -17.24
N GLY A 940 -25.62 32.51 -18.13
CA GLY A 940 -25.13 32.07 -19.44
C GLY A 940 -24.13 30.92 -19.33
N PHE A 941 -23.12 31.06 -18.46
CA PHE A 941 -22.12 30.03 -18.18
C PHE A 941 -22.75 28.74 -17.60
N THR A 942 -23.70 28.88 -16.69
CA THR A 942 -24.42 27.75 -16.08
C THR A 942 -25.27 27.00 -17.11
N ASN A 943 -25.91 27.71 -18.05
CA ASN A 943 -26.65 27.08 -19.15
C ASN A 943 -25.73 26.31 -20.11
N VAL A 944 -24.53 26.84 -20.42
CA VAL A 944 -23.53 26.11 -21.23
C VAL A 944 -23.07 24.82 -20.54
N ILE A 945 -22.88 24.83 -19.21
CA ILE A 945 -22.51 23.62 -18.47
C ILE A 945 -23.66 22.61 -18.40
N ARG A 946 -24.90 23.05 -18.15
CA ARG A 946 -26.04 22.15 -17.88
C ARG A 946 -26.81 21.69 -19.11
N HIS A 947 -26.76 22.44 -20.22
CA HIS A 947 -27.69 22.27 -21.34
C HIS A 947 -27.06 22.28 -22.74
N ALA A 948 -25.72 22.42 -22.88
CA ALA A 948 -25.07 22.32 -24.17
C ALA A 948 -25.04 20.87 -24.69
N VAL A 949 -25.64 20.63 -25.86
CA VAL A 949 -25.67 19.32 -26.53
C VAL A 949 -24.39 19.13 -27.35
N ASN A 950 -23.86 17.90 -27.37
CA ASN A 950 -22.66 17.48 -28.10
C ASN A 950 -21.39 18.31 -27.84
N ARG A 951 -21.32 18.95 -26.67
CA ARG A 951 -20.11 19.59 -26.12
C ARG A 951 -19.23 18.54 -25.42
N PRO A 952 -17.91 18.45 -25.70
CA PRO A 952 -17.00 17.61 -24.92
C PRO A 952 -16.95 18.07 -23.46
N PRO A 953 -16.98 17.16 -22.46
CA PRO A 953 -17.18 17.53 -21.06
C PRO A 953 -16.04 18.39 -20.51
N ASP A 954 -14.83 18.16 -21.00
CA ASP A 954 -13.57 18.81 -20.65
C ASP A 954 -13.29 20.11 -21.43
N ALA A 955 -13.94 20.34 -22.58
CA ALA A 955 -13.71 21.51 -23.41
C ALA A 955 -14.01 22.82 -22.63
N PRO A 956 -13.05 23.75 -22.49
CA PRO A 956 -13.22 24.97 -21.71
C PRO A 956 -14.24 25.92 -22.32
N ILE A 957 -14.63 26.92 -21.52
CA ILE A 957 -15.49 28.03 -21.93
C ILE A 957 -14.61 29.29 -21.90
N GLU A 958 -14.52 30.00 -23.03
CA GLU A 958 -13.73 31.23 -23.11
C GLU A 958 -14.62 32.45 -22.89
N LEU A 959 -14.21 33.28 -21.93
CA LEU A 959 -14.82 34.55 -21.58
C LEU A 959 -14.00 35.67 -22.22
N PHE A 960 -14.62 36.51 -23.05
CA PHE A 960 -14.02 37.74 -23.56
C PHE A 960 -14.81 38.94 -23.06
N THR A 961 -14.13 39.99 -22.59
CA THR A 961 -14.76 41.24 -22.14
C THR A 961 -14.17 42.42 -22.91
N ARG A 962 -15.03 43.34 -23.38
CA ARG A 962 -14.66 44.53 -24.17
C ARG A 962 -15.44 45.75 -23.71
N ALA A 963 -14.77 46.84 -23.37
CA ALA A 963 -15.44 48.13 -23.18
C ALA A 963 -15.92 48.68 -24.53
N ARG A 964 -17.18 49.11 -24.62
CA ARG A 964 -17.78 49.75 -25.80
C ARG A 964 -18.79 50.82 -25.39
N ASP A 965 -18.69 52.02 -25.96
CA ASP A 965 -19.72 53.07 -25.88
C ASP A 965 -20.17 53.48 -24.45
N GLY A 966 -19.31 53.28 -23.45
CA GLY A 966 -19.63 53.49 -22.03
C GLY A 966 -20.36 52.32 -21.34
N GLY A 967 -20.32 51.14 -21.94
CA GLY A 967 -20.80 49.87 -21.40
C GLY A 967 -19.80 48.72 -21.62
N LEU A 968 -20.18 47.51 -21.24
CA LEU A 968 -19.36 46.30 -21.39
C LEU A 968 -20.05 45.26 -22.28
N GLU A 969 -19.32 44.78 -23.29
CA GLU A 969 -19.66 43.58 -24.07
C GLU A 969 -18.94 42.37 -23.47
N VAL A 970 -19.67 41.26 -23.30
CA VAL A 970 -19.20 40.01 -22.72
C VAL A 970 -19.56 38.86 -23.65
N ASP A 971 -18.56 38.19 -24.23
CA ASP A 971 -18.76 36.97 -25.01
C ASP A 971 -18.42 35.73 -24.17
N LEU A 972 -19.33 34.77 -24.11
CA LEU A 972 -19.08 33.41 -23.63
C LEU A 972 -19.04 32.46 -24.83
N VAL A 973 -17.84 31.99 -25.17
CA VAL A 973 -17.56 31.11 -26.31
C VAL A 973 -17.43 29.66 -25.83
N SER A 974 -18.08 28.72 -26.51
CA SER A 974 -18.11 27.31 -26.13
C SER A 974 -18.43 26.39 -27.31
N LEU A 975 -18.04 25.11 -27.22
CA LEU A 975 -18.46 24.09 -28.19
C LEU A 975 -19.89 23.62 -27.95
N GLY A 976 -20.56 23.19 -29.01
CA GLY A 976 -21.83 22.46 -28.96
C GLY A 976 -22.73 22.70 -30.17
N GLU A 977 -23.92 22.13 -30.16
CA GLU A 977 -24.94 22.39 -31.20
C GLU A 977 -25.48 23.82 -31.17
N ALA A 978 -26.03 24.28 -32.29
CA ALA A 978 -26.50 25.65 -32.47
C ALA A 978 -27.70 25.99 -31.57
N PHE A 979 -27.46 26.75 -30.48
CA PHE A 979 -28.52 27.14 -29.57
C PHE A 979 -29.31 28.36 -30.06
N SER A 980 -30.54 28.13 -30.52
CA SER A 980 -31.51 29.17 -30.87
C SER A 980 -32.69 29.19 -29.89
N PRO A 981 -32.71 30.09 -28.89
CA PRO A 981 -33.80 30.13 -27.91
C PRO A 981 -35.10 30.63 -28.54
N ALA A 982 -36.21 29.98 -28.20
CA ALA A 982 -37.54 30.32 -28.71
C ALA A 982 -37.92 31.81 -28.45
N PRO A 983 -38.80 32.38 -29.30
CA PRO A 983 -39.39 33.69 -29.04
C PRO A 983 -40.11 33.70 -27.68
N PRO A 984 -40.14 34.85 -26.99
CA PRO A 984 -40.62 34.92 -25.61
C PRO A 984 -42.09 34.51 -25.49
N ARG A 985 -42.34 33.45 -24.71
CA ARG A 985 -43.58 33.34 -23.94
C ARG A 985 -43.36 34.11 -22.64
N SER A 986 -44.26 35.02 -22.30
CA SER A 986 -44.29 35.61 -20.96
C SER A 986 -44.39 34.48 -19.93
N PRO A 987 -43.59 34.45 -18.85
CA PRO A 987 -43.78 33.47 -17.80
C PRO A 987 -45.15 33.68 -17.18
N HIS A 988 -45.90 32.60 -16.97
CA HIS A 988 -47.03 32.66 -16.04
C HIS A 988 -46.46 32.93 -14.64
N THR A 989 -47.02 33.90 -13.93
CA THR A 989 -46.57 34.31 -12.58
C THR A 989 -46.96 33.33 -11.47
N ASP A 990 -47.21 32.07 -11.84
CA ASP A 990 -47.59 30.99 -10.94
C ASP A 990 -46.37 30.08 -10.70
N PHE A 991 -45.73 30.30 -9.56
CA PHE A 991 -44.55 29.55 -9.12
C PHE A 991 -44.90 28.14 -8.62
N SER A 992 -46.18 27.77 -8.49
CA SER A 992 -46.59 26.44 -7.99
C SER A 992 -46.56 25.33 -9.06
N ALA A 993 -46.48 25.70 -10.33
CA ALA A 993 -46.70 24.78 -11.46
C ALA A 993 -45.42 24.27 -12.16
N PHE A 994 -44.22 24.66 -11.72
CA PHE A 994 -42.95 24.32 -12.39
C PHE A 994 -41.96 23.58 -11.48
N PRO A 995 -41.42 22.42 -11.92
CA PRO A 995 -40.20 21.85 -11.34
C PRO A 995 -38.98 22.68 -11.75
N GLU A 996 -37.83 22.45 -11.10
CA GLU A 996 -36.61 23.27 -11.19
C GLU A 996 -36.11 23.55 -12.62
N GLY A 997 -36.36 24.76 -13.14
CA GLY A 997 -35.74 25.25 -14.38
C GLY A 997 -36.56 26.31 -15.14
N GLY A 998 -35.92 26.94 -16.14
CA GLY A 998 -36.61 27.74 -17.18
C GLY A 998 -36.49 29.27 -17.09
N PHE A 999 -36.17 29.85 -15.93
CA PHE A 999 -36.09 31.32 -15.79
C PHE A 999 -34.83 31.96 -16.40
N GLY A 1000 -33.75 31.21 -16.60
CA GLY A 1000 -32.43 31.72 -16.98
C GLY A 1000 -32.40 32.63 -18.21
N LEU A 1001 -33.05 32.19 -19.30
CA LEU A 1001 -33.13 32.98 -20.54
C LEU A 1001 -33.89 34.30 -20.36
N ASN A 1002 -34.80 34.39 -19.38
CA ASN A 1002 -35.53 35.61 -19.06
C ASN A 1002 -34.68 36.54 -18.17
N ILE A 1003 -33.95 35.98 -17.20
CA ILE A 1003 -32.97 36.70 -16.37
C ILE A 1003 -31.91 37.37 -17.28
N ILE A 1004 -31.30 36.61 -18.19
CA ILE A 1004 -30.33 37.13 -19.17
C ILE A 1004 -30.93 38.26 -20.02
N ARG A 1005 -32.18 38.11 -20.50
CA ARG A 1005 -32.87 39.11 -21.34
C ARG A 1005 -33.28 40.38 -20.58
N GLN A 1006 -33.50 40.32 -19.26
CA GLN A 1006 -33.82 41.50 -18.43
C GLN A 1006 -32.57 42.20 -17.89
N ALA A 1007 -31.47 41.48 -17.74
CA ALA A 1007 -30.23 41.98 -17.15
C ALA A 1007 -29.27 42.61 -18.18
N CYS A 1008 -29.53 42.52 -19.49
CA CYS A 1008 -28.68 43.03 -20.56
C CYS A 1008 -29.50 43.79 -21.62
N ASP A 1009 -28.98 44.93 -22.09
CA ASP A 1009 -29.65 45.76 -23.11
C ASP A 1009 -29.66 45.10 -24.49
N ARG A 1010 -28.65 44.24 -24.75
CA ARG A 1010 -28.56 43.42 -25.96
C ARG A 1010 -28.03 42.04 -25.63
N VAL A 1011 -28.70 41.03 -26.16
CA VAL A 1011 -28.31 39.61 -26.06
C VAL A 1011 -28.31 39.02 -27.47
N GLN A 1012 -27.22 38.37 -27.86
CA GLN A 1012 -27.09 37.68 -29.15
C GLN A 1012 -26.59 36.25 -28.93
N TYR A 1013 -27.22 35.30 -29.61
CA TYR A 1013 -26.80 33.91 -29.67
C TYR A 1013 -26.25 33.69 -31.08
N LEU A 1014 -24.95 33.48 -31.19
CA LEU A 1014 -24.24 33.27 -32.45
C LEU A 1014 -23.74 31.82 -32.51
N HIS A 1015 -23.77 31.22 -33.69
CA HIS A 1015 -23.20 29.90 -33.93
C HIS A 1015 -22.49 29.87 -35.28
N GLU A 1016 -21.26 29.36 -35.30
CA GLU A 1016 -20.52 29.07 -36.53
C GLU A 1016 -19.69 27.80 -36.33
N ALA A 1017 -19.77 26.86 -37.29
CA ALA A 1017 -18.90 25.68 -37.39
C ALA A 1017 -18.73 24.84 -36.09
N GLY A 1018 -19.79 24.70 -35.28
CA GLY A 1018 -19.75 23.95 -34.01
C GLY A 1018 -19.37 24.78 -32.78
N VAL A 1019 -19.03 26.06 -32.95
CA VAL A 1019 -18.72 27.01 -31.88
C VAL A 1019 -19.92 27.93 -31.65
N ASN A 1020 -20.43 27.95 -30.42
CA ASN A 1020 -21.43 28.87 -29.92
C ASN A 1020 -20.77 30.08 -29.25
N THR A 1021 -21.32 31.28 -29.47
CA THR A 1021 -20.97 32.49 -28.73
C THR A 1021 -22.24 33.16 -28.21
N LEU A 1022 -22.41 33.16 -26.88
CA LEU A 1022 -23.40 33.99 -26.20
C LEU A 1022 -22.78 35.37 -25.93
N ARG A 1023 -23.23 36.37 -26.69
CA ARG A 1023 -22.81 37.77 -26.53
C ARG A 1023 -23.85 38.53 -25.71
N LEU A 1024 -23.40 39.04 -24.57
CA LEU A 1024 -24.14 39.94 -23.69
C LEU A 1024 -23.58 41.36 -23.85
N PHE A 1025 -24.42 42.37 -23.74
CA PHE A 1025 -23.98 43.76 -23.64
C PHE A 1025 -24.88 44.53 -22.69
N ARG A 1026 -24.26 45.35 -21.83
CA ARG A 1026 -24.96 46.27 -20.94
C ARG A 1026 -24.24 47.63 -20.86
N ARG A 1027 -25.02 48.70 -20.78
CA ARG A 1027 -24.59 50.08 -20.50
C ARG A 1027 -25.09 50.60 -19.15
#